data_AF-A0A7C7AL18-F1
#
_entry.id   AF-A0A7C7AL18-F1
#
_cell.length_a   1.000
_cell.length_b   1.000
_cell.length_c   1.000
_cell.angle_alpha   90.00
_cell.angle_beta   90.00
_cell.angle_gamma   90.00
#
_symmetry.space_group_name_H-M   'P 1'
#
loop_
_entity.id
_entity.type
_entity.pdbx_description
1 polymer ?
#
loop_
_entity_poly.entity_id
_entity_poly.type
_entity_poly.pdbx_seq_one_letter_code
_entity_poly.pdbx_strand_id
1 'polypeptide(L)'
;MLKKTISLLIVFVMLLSMAMPTAFAANDITGHWAEETIKSWLNNGYVSGYPDGTFRPEGYVTRAEFVTMVNNLFGYTDKAELNLTDVNPGDWYYEEVQKAYGAGYIAGVSEREFAPNANLTREQTAIIVSKIMALEGESTWAEVFSDSEKISDWAKDYVGAAAKEQLIMGYAEDNTFRPQNPIKRAEAVVILDRVIDKKAESLDLTIEEPNTVIENETYRNVHITEAVGNGNVTLRNVTITGELLVEGGGQNSIIVEDSKINRITIDKKDGRVRILVKGETEVDLTSFISGGTLEEEDLTGNGFGEVEVIEDANDNHTVTINANIKELSVKAKVKINVKTGEIESIVIEEAAEGLTLNLGSDVTVNSLTLNAPVSVTGNGTVKRAEINSDDTSFEKEPEEQDVKDGVKPPEIKKPPTGGGGGGGSSTPTQTPVSAISVVVDGDGEATITEPNGTLQLKAIVEPQNASNKSVTWSVDDESIATIDQNGLLTAVANGTVTVTATAKDGSGKAGSIEITISGQVTHLEKFAVTIVGDAVETTDYTITGADNLAEVEAGTELTIKAVTDIIVNGVEVAAGGEKKITITADTTITINKVEEEPVEVEPADFIAAFNAAIADIKVNDETVATANMDAETKNISVTFKT
;
A
#
# COMPACT_ATOMS: atom_id res chain seq x y z
N MET A 1 41.89 43.03 -16.83
CA MET A 1 40.97 42.38 -17.80
C MET A 1 41.36 40.93 -18.17
N LEU A 2 42.38 40.31 -17.56
CA LEU A 2 42.86 38.97 -17.93
C LEU A 2 42.32 37.81 -17.06
N LYS A 3 41.52 38.09 -16.01
CA LYS A 3 40.92 37.06 -15.14
C LYS A 3 39.45 36.72 -15.45
N LYS A 4 38.74 37.58 -16.21
CA LYS A 4 37.35 37.32 -16.62
C LYS A 4 37.24 36.54 -17.94
N THR A 5 38.30 36.48 -18.74
CA THR A 5 38.32 35.72 -20.01
C THR A 5 38.77 34.27 -19.86
N ILE A 6 39.38 33.89 -18.73
CA ILE A 6 39.81 32.50 -18.47
C ILE A 6 38.69 31.66 -17.83
N SER A 7 37.85 32.24 -16.97
CA SER A 7 36.67 31.52 -16.42
C SER A 7 35.60 31.23 -17.47
N LEU A 8 35.45 32.06 -18.50
CA LEU A 8 34.48 31.79 -19.58
C LEU A 8 34.96 30.66 -20.51
N LEU A 9 36.28 30.49 -20.67
CA LEU A 9 36.86 29.42 -21.49
C LEU A 9 36.82 28.05 -20.79
N ILE A 10 36.90 28.01 -19.45
CA ILE A 10 36.79 26.77 -18.67
C ILE A 10 35.33 26.30 -18.58
N VAL A 11 34.37 27.23 -18.47
CA VAL A 11 32.93 26.88 -18.52
C VAL A 11 32.52 26.44 -19.92
N PHE A 12 33.09 27.02 -20.98
CA PHE A 12 32.81 26.58 -22.36
C PHE A 12 33.48 25.24 -22.74
N VAL A 13 34.61 24.88 -22.11
CA VAL A 13 35.27 23.56 -22.29
C VAL A 13 34.61 22.48 -21.40
N MET A 14 34.07 22.82 -20.23
CA MET A 14 33.24 21.89 -19.43
C MET A 14 31.84 21.68 -20.02
N LEU A 15 31.26 22.66 -20.72
CA LEU A 15 30.03 22.50 -21.50
C LEU A 15 30.24 21.74 -22.82
N LEU A 16 31.48 21.62 -23.30
CA LEU A 16 31.81 20.82 -24.50
C LEU A 16 32.18 19.36 -24.20
N SER A 17 32.36 18.98 -22.93
CA SER A 17 32.67 17.59 -22.52
C SER A 17 31.48 16.80 -21.99
N MET A 18 30.31 17.43 -21.83
CA MET A 18 29.03 16.72 -21.87
C MET A 18 28.63 16.56 -23.33
N ALA A 19 29.36 15.73 -24.08
CA ALA A 19 28.73 15.08 -25.20
C ALA A 19 27.59 14.26 -24.55
N MET A 20 26.36 14.79 -24.59
CA MET A 20 25.19 13.93 -24.41
C MET A 20 25.46 12.73 -25.33
N PRO A 21 25.47 11.49 -24.82
CA PRO A 21 25.64 10.35 -25.69
C PRO A 21 24.59 10.52 -26.77
N THR A 22 25.03 10.74 -28.01
CA THR A 22 24.13 10.82 -29.14
C THR A 22 23.36 9.52 -29.09
N ALA A 23 22.07 9.56 -28.79
CA ALA A 23 21.21 8.40 -28.84
C ALA A 23 21.38 7.81 -30.24
N PHE A 24 22.20 6.76 -30.35
CA PHE A 24 22.49 6.14 -31.62
C PHE A 24 21.18 5.49 -32.06
N ALA A 25 20.59 6.01 -33.15
CA ALA A 25 19.40 5.44 -33.73
C ALA A 25 19.67 3.97 -34.08
N ALA A 26 19.02 3.05 -33.35
CA ALA A 26 19.10 1.63 -33.64
C ALA A 26 18.31 1.35 -34.93
N ASN A 27 19.00 1.17 -36.05
CA ASN A 27 18.34 1.04 -37.35
C ASN A 27 17.75 -0.35 -37.62
N ASP A 28 18.00 -1.32 -36.71
CA ASP A 28 17.67 -2.74 -36.85
C ASP A 28 16.53 -3.20 -35.93
N ILE A 29 15.85 -2.28 -35.24
CA ILE A 29 14.73 -2.61 -34.35
C ILE A 29 13.34 -2.35 -34.96
N THR A 30 13.26 -1.73 -36.14
CA THR A 30 11.97 -1.40 -36.77
C THR A 30 11.17 -2.66 -37.11
N GLY A 31 9.94 -2.74 -36.59
CA GLY A 31 9.04 -3.89 -36.73
C GLY A 31 9.38 -5.06 -35.80
N HIS A 32 10.35 -4.90 -34.90
CA HIS A 32 10.71 -5.91 -33.92
C HIS A 32 9.71 -5.91 -32.75
N TRP A 33 9.38 -7.07 -32.19
CA TRP A 33 8.40 -7.19 -31.10
C TRP A 33 8.78 -6.41 -29.83
N ALA A 34 10.08 -6.20 -29.60
CA ALA A 34 10.61 -5.41 -28.48
C ALA A 34 10.96 -3.95 -28.84
N GLU A 35 10.55 -3.46 -30.02
CA GLU A 35 10.96 -2.14 -30.52
C GLU A 35 10.66 -1.00 -29.55
N GLU A 36 9.45 -0.97 -28.98
CA GLU A 36 9.01 0.10 -28.08
C GLU A 36 9.82 0.10 -26.78
N THR A 37 9.96 -1.06 -26.14
CA THR A 37 10.78 -1.21 -24.92
C THR A 37 12.24 -0.82 -25.16
N ILE A 38 12.83 -1.28 -26.27
CA ILE A 38 14.22 -0.92 -26.61
C ILE A 38 14.37 0.59 -26.81
N LYS A 39 13.43 1.24 -27.49
CA LYS A 39 13.44 2.71 -27.65
C LYS A 39 13.34 3.43 -26.30
N SER A 40 12.46 2.98 -25.41
CA SER A 40 12.34 3.52 -24.06
C SER A 40 13.68 3.44 -23.31
N TRP A 41 14.29 2.26 -23.31
CA TRP A 41 15.57 2.03 -22.62
C TRP A 41 16.74 2.82 -23.22
N LEU A 42 16.78 3.01 -24.54
CA LEU A 42 17.78 3.85 -25.21
C LEU A 42 17.60 5.33 -24.84
N ASN A 43 16.36 5.82 -24.77
CA ASN A 43 16.05 7.21 -24.44
C ASN A 43 16.35 7.53 -22.98
N ASN A 44 16.10 6.59 -22.08
CA ASN A 44 16.41 6.73 -20.65
C ASN A 44 17.88 6.44 -20.31
N GLY A 45 18.68 5.98 -21.27
CA GLY A 45 20.10 5.68 -21.08
C GLY A 45 20.39 4.38 -20.33
N TYR A 46 19.40 3.51 -20.13
CA TYR A 46 19.57 2.21 -19.45
C TYR A 46 20.39 1.22 -20.30
N VAL A 47 20.30 1.33 -21.62
CA VAL A 47 21.08 0.54 -22.56
C VAL A 47 21.67 1.44 -23.65
N SER A 48 22.74 0.96 -24.27
CA SER A 48 23.34 1.58 -25.45
C SER A 48 23.38 0.61 -26.62
N GLY A 49 23.26 1.15 -27.83
CA GLY A 49 23.55 0.46 -29.08
C GLY A 49 25.05 0.31 -29.33
N TYR A 50 25.40 -0.37 -30.41
CA TYR A 50 26.78 -0.59 -30.83
C TYR A 50 27.30 0.57 -31.71
N PRO A 51 28.63 0.75 -31.84
CA PRO A 51 29.22 1.81 -32.66
C PRO A 51 28.84 1.79 -34.14
N ASP A 52 28.32 0.65 -34.64
CA ASP A 52 27.84 0.50 -36.02
C ASP A 52 26.39 0.99 -36.22
N GLY A 53 25.75 1.54 -35.17
CA GLY A 53 24.38 2.06 -35.23
C GLY A 53 23.31 0.97 -35.11
N THR A 54 23.67 -0.23 -34.66
CA THR A 54 22.72 -1.33 -34.42
C THR A 54 22.47 -1.54 -32.92
N PHE A 55 21.31 -2.07 -32.56
CA PHE A 55 21.05 -2.60 -31.23
C PHE A 55 21.34 -4.11 -31.15
N ARG A 56 21.17 -4.84 -32.26
CA ARG A 56 21.30 -6.30 -32.36
C ARG A 56 20.30 -7.04 -31.45
N PRO A 57 18.98 -6.87 -31.65
CA PRO A 57 17.96 -7.45 -30.77
C PRO A 57 18.04 -8.98 -30.70
N GLU A 58 18.45 -9.61 -31.80
CA GLU A 58 18.63 -11.07 -31.94
C GLU A 58 20.03 -11.57 -31.51
N GLY A 59 20.93 -10.66 -31.15
CA GLY A 59 22.27 -11.01 -30.66
C GLY A 59 22.24 -11.52 -29.22
N TYR A 60 23.12 -12.46 -28.89
CA TYR A 60 23.24 -12.96 -27.52
C TYR A 60 23.93 -11.95 -26.60
N VAL A 61 23.56 -11.96 -25.32
CA VAL A 61 24.10 -11.07 -24.29
C VAL A 61 25.16 -11.78 -23.48
N THR A 62 26.32 -11.14 -23.35
CA THR A 62 27.38 -11.61 -22.46
C THR A 62 27.08 -11.25 -21.00
N ARG A 63 27.69 -11.96 -20.05
CA ARG A 63 27.56 -11.69 -18.62
C ARG A 63 27.93 -10.23 -18.27
N ALA A 64 29.00 -9.71 -18.86
CA ALA A 64 29.43 -8.32 -18.66
C ALA A 64 28.41 -7.29 -19.17
N GLU A 65 27.81 -7.54 -20.33
CA GLU A 65 26.77 -6.65 -20.87
C GLU A 65 25.49 -6.69 -20.04
N PHE A 66 25.09 -7.87 -19.57
CA PHE A 66 23.89 -8.00 -18.76
C PHE A 66 24.01 -7.26 -17.43
N VAL A 67 25.12 -7.41 -16.70
CA VAL A 67 25.32 -6.66 -15.43
C VAL A 67 25.39 -5.16 -15.65
N THR A 68 25.89 -4.70 -16.81
CA THR A 68 25.89 -3.28 -17.16
C THR A 68 24.46 -2.75 -17.33
N MET A 69 23.59 -3.52 -18.01
CA MET A 69 22.17 -3.16 -18.14
C MET A 69 21.48 -3.10 -16.76
N VAL A 70 21.72 -4.09 -15.90
CA VAL A 70 21.17 -4.13 -14.53
C VAL A 70 21.64 -2.93 -13.71
N ASN A 71 22.94 -2.62 -13.71
CA ASN A 71 23.47 -1.50 -12.93
C ASN A 71 22.96 -0.15 -13.42
N ASN A 72 22.82 0.03 -14.74
CA ASN A 72 22.24 1.26 -15.30
C ASN A 72 20.77 1.42 -14.94
N LEU A 73 20.00 0.31 -14.92
CA LEU A 73 18.58 0.33 -14.60
C LEU A 73 18.34 0.63 -13.11
N PHE A 74 19.05 -0.05 -12.21
CA PHE A 74 18.82 0.06 -10.76
C PHE A 74 19.74 1.05 -10.04
N GLY A 75 20.70 1.67 -10.75
CA GLY A 75 21.58 2.69 -10.18
C GLY A 75 22.56 2.18 -9.13
N TYR A 76 22.97 0.91 -9.18
CA TYR A 76 23.91 0.35 -8.20
C TYR A 76 25.27 1.07 -8.25
N THR A 77 25.72 1.58 -7.10
CA THR A 77 26.99 2.33 -6.97
C THR A 77 28.04 1.64 -6.11
N ASP A 78 27.62 0.79 -5.17
CA ASP A 78 28.50 0.20 -4.17
C ASP A 78 29.42 -0.86 -4.80
N LYS A 79 30.73 -0.71 -4.60
CA LYS A 79 31.76 -1.57 -5.22
C LYS A 79 32.29 -2.58 -4.21
N ALA A 80 32.29 -3.87 -4.60
CA ALA A 80 33.01 -4.91 -3.87
C ALA A 80 34.47 -5.04 -4.34
N GLU A 81 35.33 -5.55 -3.47
CA GLU A 81 36.65 -6.06 -3.86
C GLU A 81 36.51 -7.37 -4.65
N LEU A 82 37.21 -7.47 -5.78
CA LEU A 82 37.16 -8.66 -6.65
C LEU A 82 38.41 -9.52 -6.45
N ASN A 83 38.19 -10.82 -6.23
CA ASN A 83 39.24 -11.85 -6.19
C ASN A 83 39.20 -12.75 -7.44
N LEU A 84 38.97 -12.13 -8.60
CA LEU A 84 38.78 -12.81 -9.88
C LEU A 84 40.05 -12.76 -10.72
N THR A 85 40.30 -13.81 -11.52
CA THR A 85 41.48 -13.90 -12.40
C THR A 85 41.25 -13.35 -13.81
N ASP A 86 39.99 -13.17 -14.19
CA ASP A 86 39.53 -12.85 -15.54
C ASP A 86 38.80 -11.50 -15.66
N VAL A 87 38.80 -10.72 -14.58
CA VAL A 87 38.25 -9.36 -14.52
C VAL A 87 39.34 -8.45 -13.96
N ASN A 88 39.96 -7.66 -14.83
CA ASN A 88 41.16 -6.89 -14.50
C ASN A 88 40.90 -5.37 -14.50
N PRO A 89 41.60 -4.59 -13.65
CA PRO A 89 41.51 -3.13 -13.71
C PRO A 89 41.82 -2.60 -15.12
N GLY A 90 40.90 -1.79 -15.66
CA GLY A 90 40.99 -1.25 -17.02
C GLY A 90 40.11 -1.96 -18.05
N ASP A 91 39.57 -3.15 -17.74
CA ASP A 91 38.49 -3.73 -18.53
C ASP A 91 37.26 -2.82 -18.45
N TRP A 92 36.55 -2.62 -19.56
CA TRP A 92 35.39 -1.71 -19.60
C TRP A 92 34.27 -2.13 -18.63
N TYR A 93 34.17 -3.43 -18.34
CA TYR A 93 33.21 -4.02 -17.41
C TYR A 93 33.74 -4.13 -15.98
N TYR A 94 35.00 -3.74 -15.70
CA TYR A 94 35.62 -3.97 -14.39
C TYR A 94 34.78 -3.39 -13.25
N GLU A 95 34.41 -2.12 -13.36
CA GLU A 95 33.60 -1.46 -12.33
C GLU A 95 32.17 -2.00 -12.27
N GLU A 96 31.60 -2.42 -13.40
CA GLU A 96 30.26 -2.98 -13.45
C GLU A 96 30.17 -4.33 -12.74
N VAL A 97 31.22 -5.16 -12.85
CA VAL A 97 31.33 -6.40 -12.08
C VAL A 97 31.52 -6.10 -10.59
N GLN A 98 32.29 -5.07 -10.22
CA GLN A 98 32.42 -4.66 -8.81
C GLN A 98 31.07 -4.27 -8.19
N LYS A 99 30.28 -3.49 -8.92
CA LYS A 99 28.93 -3.08 -8.51
C LYS A 99 27.99 -4.28 -8.38
N ALA A 100 28.03 -5.18 -9.36
CA ALA A 100 27.19 -6.37 -9.38
C ALA A 100 27.47 -7.31 -8.19
N TYR A 101 28.76 -7.47 -7.81
CA TYR A 101 29.16 -8.20 -6.62
C TYR A 101 28.80 -7.47 -5.33
N GLY A 102 28.95 -6.14 -5.29
CA GLY A 102 28.54 -5.31 -4.15
C GLY A 102 27.04 -5.40 -3.87
N ALA A 103 26.22 -5.42 -4.92
CA ALA A 103 24.78 -5.60 -4.84
C ALA A 103 24.32 -7.06 -4.60
N GLY A 104 25.22 -8.04 -4.75
CA GLY A 104 24.95 -9.45 -4.42
C GLY A 104 24.01 -10.20 -5.39
N TYR A 105 23.57 -9.59 -6.48
CA TYR A 105 22.59 -10.21 -7.39
C TYR A 105 23.18 -11.24 -8.35
N ILE A 106 24.52 -11.29 -8.49
CA ILE A 106 25.21 -12.24 -9.36
C ILE A 106 26.46 -12.79 -8.67
N ALA A 107 26.83 -14.02 -9.01
CA ALA A 107 28.07 -14.67 -8.61
C ALA A 107 28.89 -15.11 -9.84
N GLY A 108 30.17 -15.42 -9.62
CA GLY A 108 31.05 -15.97 -10.64
C GLY A 108 30.65 -17.38 -11.07
N VAL A 109 31.20 -17.85 -12.19
CA VAL A 109 31.07 -19.26 -12.61
C VAL A 109 31.93 -20.20 -11.77
N SER A 110 32.92 -19.65 -11.06
CA SER A 110 33.65 -20.29 -9.97
C SER A 110 34.04 -19.25 -8.92
N GLU A 111 34.68 -19.67 -7.82
CA GLU A 111 35.21 -18.75 -6.80
C GLU A 111 36.19 -17.72 -7.35
N ARG A 112 36.86 -18.01 -8.48
CA ARG A 112 37.94 -17.17 -9.04
C ARG A 112 37.67 -16.68 -10.46
N GLU A 113 36.54 -17.02 -11.06
CA GLU A 113 36.23 -16.71 -12.46
C GLU A 113 34.81 -16.18 -12.63
N PHE A 114 34.67 -15.05 -13.32
CA PHE A 114 33.36 -14.47 -13.64
C PHE A 114 32.85 -14.85 -15.04
N ALA A 115 33.75 -15.13 -15.97
CA ALA A 115 33.52 -15.35 -17.40
C ALA A 115 32.79 -14.17 -18.08
N PRO A 116 33.35 -12.94 -18.10
CA PRO A 116 32.64 -11.74 -18.55
C PRO A 116 32.12 -11.81 -19.99
N ASN A 117 32.84 -12.50 -20.87
CA ASN A 117 32.50 -12.64 -22.29
C ASN A 117 31.67 -13.90 -22.61
N ALA A 118 31.35 -14.73 -21.61
CA ALA A 118 30.45 -15.87 -21.81
C ALA A 118 29.01 -15.36 -21.95
N ASN A 119 28.24 -16.00 -22.83
CA ASN A 119 26.83 -15.68 -22.97
C ASN A 119 26.05 -16.18 -21.75
N LEU A 120 25.10 -15.38 -21.27
CA LEU A 120 24.26 -15.71 -20.12
C LEU A 120 23.11 -16.61 -20.58
N THR A 121 22.86 -17.72 -19.86
CA THR A 121 21.73 -18.61 -20.17
C THR A 121 20.42 -18.11 -19.55
N ARG A 122 19.28 -18.60 -20.05
CA ARG A 122 17.96 -18.26 -19.49
C ARG A 122 17.81 -18.67 -18.03
N GLU A 123 18.28 -19.85 -17.64
CA GLU A 123 18.21 -20.28 -16.23
C GLU A 123 19.11 -19.43 -15.32
N GLN A 124 20.29 -19.01 -15.78
CA GLN A 124 21.14 -18.08 -15.04
C GLN A 124 20.50 -16.69 -14.90
N THR A 125 19.81 -16.24 -15.94
CA THR A 125 19.08 -14.97 -15.94
C THR A 125 17.96 -15.00 -14.90
N ALA A 126 17.21 -16.10 -14.82
CA ALA A 126 16.18 -16.30 -13.80
C ALA A 126 16.74 -16.17 -12.37
N ILE A 127 17.91 -16.77 -12.08
CA ILE A 127 18.56 -16.59 -10.78
C ILE A 127 18.87 -15.12 -10.50
N ILE A 128 19.44 -14.41 -11.47
CA ILE A 128 19.82 -13.01 -11.28
C ILE A 128 18.58 -12.15 -10.99
N VAL A 129 17.51 -12.28 -11.77
CA VAL A 129 16.30 -11.47 -11.56
C VAL A 129 15.58 -11.83 -10.26
N SER A 130 15.54 -13.12 -9.89
CA SER A 130 14.99 -13.54 -8.59
C SER A 130 15.80 -12.97 -7.43
N LYS A 131 17.13 -12.85 -7.54
CA LYS A 131 17.97 -12.21 -6.52
C LYS A 131 17.79 -10.70 -6.46
N ILE A 132 17.65 -10.02 -7.60
CA ILE A 132 17.35 -8.57 -7.65
C ILE A 132 16.03 -8.26 -6.92
N MET A 133 15.05 -9.15 -7.07
CA MET A 133 13.73 -9.07 -6.47
C MET A 133 13.63 -9.69 -5.07
N ALA A 134 14.71 -10.31 -4.57
CA ALA A 134 14.72 -11.06 -3.31
C ALA A 134 13.57 -12.09 -3.19
N LEU A 135 13.24 -12.79 -4.28
CA LEU A 135 12.15 -13.75 -4.31
C LEU A 135 12.45 -14.99 -3.45
N GLU A 136 11.42 -15.49 -2.77
CA GLU A 136 11.44 -16.82 -2.16
C GLU A 136 11.42 -17.91 -3.25
N GLY A 137 12.18 -18.99 -3.02
CA GLY A 137 12.32 -20.07 -3.99
C GLY A 137 11.04 -20.90 -4.12
N GLU A 138 10.58 -21.15 -5.35
CA GLU A 138 9.29 -21.76 -5.63
C GLU A 138 9.37 -22.73 -6.83
N SER A 139 9.93 -23.93 -6.63
CA SER A 139 10.20 -24.87 -7.73
C SER A 139 8.96 -25.42 -8.44
N THR A 140 7.78 -25.44 -7.80
CA THR A 140 6.53 -25.94 -8.41
C THR A 140 6.15 -25.18 -9.68
N TRP A 141 6.38 -23.86 -9.68
CA TRP A 141 6.11 -22.99 -10.82
C TRP A 141 7.09 -23.21 -11.98
N ALA A 142 8.16 -23.96 -11.82
CA ALA A 142 9.02 -24.36 -12.94
C ALA A 142 8.34 -25.44 -13.81
N GLU A 143 7.39 -26.19 -13.27
CA GLU A 143 6.68 -27.27 -13.98
C GLU A 143 5.67 -26.75 -15.01
N VAL A 144 5.36 -25.45 -15.00
CA VAL A 144 4.51 -24.81 -16.02
C VAL A 144 5.13 -24.86 -17.41
N PHE A 145 6.45 -25.06 -17.51
CA PHE A 145 7.18 -25.15 -18.76
C PHE A 145 7.25 -26.60 -19.25
N SER A 146 7.02 -26.78 -20.56
CA SER A 146 6.95 -28.12 -21.16
C SER A 146 8.28 -28.87 -21.21
N ASP A 147 9.40 -28.17 -21.00
CA ASP A 147 10.77 -28.73 -20.95
C ASP A 147 11.40 -28.55 -19.56
N SER A 148 10.58 -28.52 -18.52
CA SER A 148 11.00 -28.32 -17.12
C SER A 148 12.03 -29.35 -16.64
N GLU A 149 12.04 -30.55 -17.21
CA GLU A 149 13.03 -31.60 -16.94
C GLU A 149 14.46 -31.22 -17.36
N LYS A 150 14.62 -30.23 -18.24
CA LYS A 150 15.92 -29.70 -18.67
C LYS A 150 16.43 -28.59 -17.77
N ILE A 151 15.60 -28.05 -16.87
CA ILE A 151 16.02 -27.02 -15.93
C ILE A 151 16.96 -27.67 -14.93
N SER A 152 18.14 -27.08 -14.77
CA SER A 152 19.11 -27.61 -13.81
C SER A 152 18.56 -27.55 -12.39
N ASP A 153 18.82 -28.57 -11.56
CA ASP A 153 18.27 -28.63 -10.20
C ASP A 153 18.59 -27.39 -9.36
N TRP A 154 19.79 -26.82 -9.52
CA TRP A 154 20.23 -25.60 -8.83
C TRP A 154 19.48 -24.33 -9.26
N ALA A 155 18.76 -24.37 -10.39
CA ALA A 155 18.02 -23.24 -10.93
C ALA A 155 16.50 -23.37 -10.74
N LYS A 156 15.97 -24.56 -10.43
CA LYS A 156 14.52 -24.83 -10.41
C LYS A 156 13.74 -23.88 -9.51
N ASP A 157 14.20 -23.66 -8.27
CA ASP A 157 13.53 -22.76 -7.33
C ASP A 157 13.45 -21.33 -7.85
N TYR A 158 14.54 -20.82 -8.43
CA TYR A 158 14.61 -19.46 -8.96
C TYR A 158 13.82 -19.31 -10.27
N VAL A 159 13.84 -20.32 -11.13
CA VAL A 159 13.07 -20.33 -12.38
C VAL A 159 11.58 -20.34 -12.07
N GLY A 160 11.14 -21.17 -11.13
CA GLY A 160 9.75 -21.19 -10.72
C GLY A 160 9.32 -19.89 -10.03
N ALA A 161 10.14 -19.33 -9.13
CA ALA A 161 9.86 -18.02 -8.54
C ALA A 161 9.73 -16.90 -9.59
N ALA A 162 10.65 -16.83 -10.55
CA ALA A 162 10.60 -15.84 -11.63
C ALA A 162 9.41 -16.06 -12.59
N ALA A 163 8.94 -17.31 -12.75
CA ALA A 163 7.77 -17.65 -13.54
C ALA A 163 6.46 -17.27 -12.82
N LYS A 164 6.36 -17.54 -11.51
CA LYS A 164 5.25 -17.15 -10.64
C LYS A 164 5.01 -15.64 -10.71
N GLU A 165 6.10 -14.87 -10.62
CA GLU A 165 6.06 -13.41 -10.72
C GLU A 165 6.01 -12.88 -12.17
N GLN A 166 5.92 -13.78 -13.17
CA GLN A 166 5.84 -13.46 -14.60
C GLN A 166 7.02 -12.63 -15.15
N LEU A 167 8.15 -12.60 -14.44
CA LEU A 167 9.37 -11.91 -14.85
C LEU A 167 9.99 -12.59 -16.08
N ILE A 168 9.94 -13.92 -16.12
CA ILE A 168 10.38 -14.73 -17.24
C ILE A 168 9.27 -15.71 -17.65
N MET A 169 8.91 -15.67 -18.92
CA MET A 169 7.85 -16.51 -19.49
C MET A 169 8.43 -17.53 -20.48
N GLY A 170 7.67 -18.60 -20.74
CA GLY A 170 7.98 -19.56 -21.79
C GLY A 170 7.86 -18.92 -23.16
N TYR A 171 8.47 -19.55 -24.16
CA TYR A 171 8.31 -19.14 -25.55
C TYR A 171 6.86 -19.35 -25.99
N ALA A 172 6.23 -18.30 -26.52
CA ALA A 172 4.80 -18.31 -26.82
C ALA A 172 4.39 -19.39 -27.83
N GLU A 173 5.32 -19.86 -28.66
CA GLU A 173 5.06 -20.86 -29.70
C GLU A 173 4.87 -22.28 -29.16
N ASP A 174 5.58 -22.63 -28.08
CA ASP A 174 5.67 -24.03 -27.60
C ASP A 174 5.65 -24.17 -26.06
N ASN A 175 5.55 -23.06 -25.32
CA ASN A 175 5.60 -22.99 -23.87
C ASN A 175 6.87 -23.63 -23.24
N THR A 176 7.98 -23.66 -23.99
CA THR A 176 9.29 -24.09 -23.47
C THR A 176 10.00 -22.95 -22.74
N PHE A 177 10.80 -23.27 -21.72
CA PHE A 177 11.70 -22.34 -21.04
C PHE A 177 13.06 -22.25 -21.72
N ARG A 178 13.57 -23.35 -22.30
CA ARG A 178 14.90 -23.46 -22.94
C ARG A 178 16.04 -23.04 -22.00
N PRO A 179 16.23 -23.72 -20.85
CA PRO A 179 17.07 -23.25 -19.73
C PRO A 179 18.53 -22.97 -20.09
N GLN A 180 19.15 -23.82 -20.91
CA GLN A 180 20.56 -23.65 -21.31
C GLN A 180 20.75 -22.74 -22.54
N ASN A 181 19.67 -22.25 -23.18
CA ASN A 181 19.82 -21.34 -24.30
C ASN A 181 20.34 -19.99 -23.82
N PRO A 182 21.35 -19.41 -24.50
CA PRO A 182 21.73 -18.03 -24.29
C PRO A 182 20.57 -17.05 -24.51
N ILE A 183 20.44 -16.04 -23.65
CA ILE A 183 19.44 -14.98 -23.84
C ILE A 183 19.84 -14.03 -24.97
N LYS A 184 18.85 -13.61 -25.75
CA LYS A 184 18.99 -12.54 -26.74
C LYS A 184 18.89 -11.16 -26.07
N ARG A 185 19.42 -10.13 -26.72
CA ARG A 185 19.45 -8.76 -26.20
C ARG A 185 18.07 -8.15 -26.04
N ALA A 186 17.15 -8.42 -26.96
CA ALA A 186 15.76 -8.02 -26.83
C ALA A 186 15.07 -8.71 -25.65
N GLU A 187 15.35 -10.00 -25.43
CA GLU A 187 14.80 -10.74 -24.29
C GLU A 187 15.34 -10.20 -22.97
N ALA A 188 16.63 -9.89 -22.89
CA ALA A 188 17.26 -9.30 -21.71
C ALA A 188 16.58 -7.98 -21.30
N VAL A 189 16.39 -7.07 -22.26
CA VAL A 189 15.72 -5.79 -22.03
C VAL A 189 14.29 -6.01 -21.55
N VAL A 190 13.50 -6.86 -22.22
CA VAL A 190 12.10 -7.06 -21.84
C VAL A 190 11.94 -7.77 -20.50
N ILE A 191 12.82 -8.72 -20.18
CA ILE A 191 12.81 -9.35 -18.84
C ILE A 191 13.10 -8.29 -17.78
N LEU A 192 14.14 -7.48 -17.95
CA LEU A 192 14.50 -6.46 -16.97
C LEU A 192 13.46 -5.32 -16.89
N ASP A 193 12.77 -5.02 -17.99
CA ASP A 193 11.64 -4.09 -18.03
C ASP A 193 10.51 -4.58 -17.11
N ARG A 194 10.16 -5.87 -17.19
CA ARG A 194 9.22 -6.48 -16.25
C ARG A 194 9.73 -6.46 -14.81
N VAL A 195 11.03 -6.65 -14.59
CA VAL A 195 11.60 -6.59 -13.23
C VAL A 195 11.46 -5.20 -12.63
N ILE A 196 11.75 -4.13 -13.38
CA ILE A 196 11.60 -2.77 -12.85
C ILE A 196 10.13 -2.42 -12.66
N ASP A 197 9.24 -2.83 -13.57
CA ASP A 197 7.81 -2.64 -13.42
C ASP A 197 7.28 -3.37 -12.18
N LYS A 198 7.62 -4.65 -12.03
CA LYS A 198 7.22 -5.45 -10.86
C LYS A 198 7.79 -4.91 -9.56
N LYS A 199 9.02 -4.39 -9.59
CA LYS A 199 9.63 -3.74 -8.43
C LYS A 199 8.92 -2.44 -8.10
N ALA A 200 8.51 -1.66 -9.10
CA ALA A 200 7.70 -0.46 -8.89
C ALA A 200 6.32 -0.79 -8.32
N GLU A 201 5.67 -1.85 -8.81
CA GLU A 201 4.41 -2.37 -8.27
C GLU A 201 4.57 -2.83 -6.81
N SER A 202 5.69 -3.46 -6.46
CA SER A 202 5.94 -3.88 -5.06
C SER A 202 6.08 -2.71 -4.07
N LEU A 203 6.27 -1.49 -4.58
CA LEU A 203 6.28 -0.27 -3.79
C LEU A 203 4.91 0.40 -3.75
N ASP A 204 3.90 -0.15 -4.42
CA ASP A 204 2.51 0.30 -4.29
C ASP A 204 1.83 -0.51 -3.18
N LEU A 205 1.22 0.18 -2.21
CA LEU A 205 0.54 -0.44 -1.07
C LEU A 205 -0.95 -0.11 -1.09
N THR A 206 -1.79 -1.12 -0.90
CA THR A 206 -3.23 -0.95 -0.67
C THR A 206 -3.56 -1.22 0.80
N ILE A 207 -4.24 -0.29 1.45
CA ILE A 207 -4.70 -0.39 2.84
C ILE A 207 -6.23 -0.50 2.82
N GLU A 208 -6.74 -1.66 3.18
CA GLU A 208 -8.19 -1.95 3.25
C GLU A 208 -8.67 -2.07 4.70
N GLU A 209 -7.76 -2.28 5.64
CA GLU A 209 -8.07 -2.57 7.04
C GLU A 209 -7.99 -1.31 7.92
N PRO A 210 -8.98 -1.04 8.79
CA PRO A 210 -8.93 0.06 9.73
C PRO A 210 -7.89 -0.18 10.83
N ASN A 211 -7.41 0.92 11.43
CA ASN A 211 -6.34 0.95 12.43
C ASN A 211 -4.99 0.43 11.94
N THR A 212 -4.78 0.39 10.63
CA THR A 212 -3.48 0.03 10.03
C THR A 212 -2.42 1.06 10.40
N VAL A 213 -1.25 0.57 10.79
CA VAL A 213 -0.05 1.39 11.03
C VAL A 213 1.05 0.89 10.12
N ILE A 214 1.61 1.79 9.30
CA ILE A 214 2.80 1.51 8.49
C ILE A 214 3.94 2.41 8.93
N GLU A 215 5.15 1.84 9.04
CA GLU A 215 6.30 2.55 9.60
C GLU A 215 7.61 2.22 8.88
N ASN A 216 8.50 3.22 8.75
CA ASN A 216 9.90 3.07 8.33
C ASN A 216 10.12 2.52 6.90
N GLU A 217 9.15 2.72 6.01
CA GLU A 217 9.20 2.18 4.64
C GLU A 217 9.11 3.27 3.57
N THR A 218 9.53 2.92 2.35
CA THR A 218 9.36 3.77 1.16
C THR A 218 8.36 3.12 0.22
N TYR A 219 7.34 3.88 -0.16
CA TYR A 219 6.35 3.48 -1.16
C TYR A 219 6.42 4.42 -2.37
N ARG A 220 6.02 3.89 -3.52
CA ARG A 220 5.70 4.68 -4.69
C ARG A 220 4.31 5.27 -4.49
N ASN A 221 3.29 4.42 -4.38
CA ASN A 221 1.92 4.86 -4.08
C ASN A 221 1.37 4.14 -2.84
N VAL A 222 0.49 4.81 -2.13
CA VAL A 222 -0.32 4.19 -1.06
C VAL A 222 -1.78 4.51 -1.33
N HIS A 223 -2.64 3.51 -1.34
CA HIS A 223 -4.07 3.64 -1.54
C HIS A 223 -4.82 3.21 -0.28
N ILE A 224 -5.41 4.15 0.42
CA ILE A 224 -6.33 3.91 1.55
C ILE A 224 -7.73 3.79 0.98
N THR A 225 -8.22 2.56 0.87
CA THR A 225 -9.46 2.27 0.14
C THR A 225 -10.71 2.57 0.96
N GLU A 226 -11.86 2.56 0.31
CA GLU A 226 -13.17 2.70 0.97
C GLU A 226 -13.44 1.61 2.03
N ALA A 227 -12.77 0.46 1.95
CA ALA A 227 -12.94 -0.65 2.90
C ALA A 227 -12.53 -0.27 4.32
N VAL A 228 -11.60 0.69 4.48
CA VAL A 228 -11.22 1.27 5.78
C VAL A 228 -12.41 1.97 6.46
N GLY A 229 -13.43 2.37 5.70
CA GLY A 229 -14.64 3.01 6.21
C GLY A 229 -14.33 4.32 6.93
N ASN A 230 -14.69 4.41 8.21
CA ASN A 230 -14.36 5.56 9.08
C ASN A 230 -13.15 5.29 10.00
N GLY A 231 -12.43 4.18 9.80
CA GLY A 231 -11.32 3.77 10.63
C GLY A 231 -10.09 4.66 10.51
N ASN A 232 -9.08 4.40 11.34
CA ASN A 232 -7.85 5.17 11.37
C ASN A 232 -6.76 4.51 10.53
N VAL A 233 -5.84 5.31 9.98
CA VAL A 233 -4.60 4.81 9.39
C VAL A 233 -3.48 5.70 9.90
N THR A 234 -2.34 5.13 10.27
CA THR A 234 -1.16 5.89 10.71
C THR A 234 0.04 5.55 9.82
N LEU A 235 0.69 6.59 9.30
CA LEU A 235 1.92 6.52 8.53
C LEU A 235 3.02 7.19 9.33
N ARG A 236 4.04 6.45 9.77
CA ARG A 236 5.13 6.98 10.60
C ARG A 236 6.50 6.77 9.95
N ASN A 237 7.28 7.83 9.78
CA ASN A 237 8.59 7.73 9.12
C ASN A 237 8.51 7.02 7.76
N VAL A 238 7.49 7.36 6.97
CA VAL A 238 7.24 6.79 5.65
C VAL A 238 7.62 7.81 4.57
N THR A 239 8.18 7.34 3.45
CA THR A 239 8.35 8.16 2.25
C THR A 239 7.42 7.67 1.15
N ILE A 240 6.53 8.53 0.65
CA ILE A 240 5.68 8.24 -0.52
C ILE A 240 6.14 9.14 -1.66
N THR A 241 6.80 8.54 -2.65
CA THR A 241 7.41 9.27 -3.78
C THR A 241 6.41 9.64 -4.88
N GLY A 242 5.28 8.95 -4.95
CA GLY A 242 4.16 9.18 -5.85
C GLY A 242 2.96 9.77 -5.10
N GLU A 243 1.88 9.00 -5.00
CA GLU A 243 0.59 9.45 -4.47
C GLU A 243 0.14 8.66 -3.24
N LEU A 244 -0.39 9.37 -2.24
CA LEU A 244 -1.26 8.85 -1.20
C LEU A 244 -2.73 9.14 -1.59
N LEU A 245 -3.42 8.13 -2.11
CA LEU A 245 -4.85 8.21 -2.45
C LEU A 245 -5.69 7.84 -1.22
N VAL A 246 -6.61 8.73 -0.82
CA VAL A 246 -7.43 8.58 0.38
C VAL A 246 -8.92 8.56 0.01
N GLU A 247 -9.50 7.35 0.00
CA GLU A 247 -10.94 7.10 -0.19
C GLU A 247 -11.61 6.54 1.08
N GLY A 248 -10.82 6.08 2.05
CA GLY A 248 -11.25 5.68 3.40
C GLY A 248 -10.86 6.68 4.49
N GLY A 249 -11.32 6.44 5.72
CA GLY A 249 -11.01 7.25 6.89
C GLY A 249 -12.19 8.08 7.42
N GLY A 250 -12.23 8.31 8.73
CA GLY A 250 -13.21 9.17 9.41
C GLY A 250 -12.71 10.60 9.72
N GLN A 251 -13.52 11.36 10.44
CA GLN A 251 -13.23 12.77 10.78
C GLN A 251 -12.08 12.97 11.78
N ASN A 252 -11.58 11.90 12.40
CA ASN A 252 -10.42 11.92 13.30
C ASN A 252 -9.29 11.01 12.80
N SER A 253 -9.32 10.62 11.54
CA SER A 253 -8.44 9.61 10.96
C SER A 253 -7.22 10.19 10.24
N ILE A 254 -6.51 9.31 9.53
CA ILE A 254 -5.29 9.49 8.73
C ILE A 254 -4.25 10.39 9.40
N ILE A 255 -3.35 9.75 10.15
CA ILE A 255 -2.24 10.41 10.85
C ILE A 255 -0.97 10.17 10.04
N VAL A 256 -0.24 11.24 9.73
CA VAL A 256 1.03 11.20 9.03
C VAL A 256 2.08 11.86 9.91
N GLU A 257 3.03 11.08 10.41
CA GLU A 257 4.02 11.49 11.41
C GLU A 257 5.44 11.27 10.86
N ASP A 258 6.30 12.26 11.01
CA ASP A 258 7.71 12.23 10.57
C ASP A 258 7.93 11.72 9.13
N SER A 259 7.00 12.04 8.21
CA SER A 259 6.94 11.41 6.88
C SER A 259 7.11 12.39 5.73
N LYS A 260 7.51 11.91 4.55
CA LYS A 260 7.65 12.72 3.32
C LYS A 260 6.70 12.24 2.24
N ILE A 261 5.74 13.08 1.88
CA ILE A 261 4.67 12.72 0.96
C ILE A 261 4.70 13.67 -0.25
N ASN A 262 4.95 13.13 -1.44
CA ASN A 262 4.97 13.93 -2.67
C ASN A 262 3.57 14.43 -3.06
N ARG A 263 2.52 13.60 -2.92
CA ARG A 263 1.15 14.02 -3.19
C ARG A 263 0.16 13.30 -2.29
N ILE A 264 -0.84 14.02 -1.80
CA ILE A 264 -2.06 13.44 -1.21
C ILE A 264 -3.24 13.78 -2.13
N THR A 265 -4.05 12.79 -2.48
CA THR A 265 -5.31 12.97 -3.20
C THR A 265 -6.46 12.51 -2.31
N ILE A 266 -7.40 13.39 -2.03
CA ILE A 266 -8.53 13.14 -1.14
C ILE A 266 -9.79 12.97 -1.98
N ASP A 267 -10.32 11.75 -2.03
CA ASP A 267 -11.55 11.38 -2.74
C ASP A 267 -12.46 10.51 -1.86
N LYS A 268 -12.73 11.01 -0.65
CA LYS A 268 -13.68 10.38 0.26
C LYS A 268 -15.10 10.71 -0.20
N LYS A 269 -15.87 9.72 -0.66
CA LYS A 269 -17.23 9.89 -1.22
C LYS A 269 -18.19 10.77 -0.41
N ASP A 270 -18.11 10.76 0.92
CA ASP A 270 -18.98 11.59 1.79
C ASP A 270 -18.30 12.88 2.28
N GLY A 271 -17.08 13.14 1.83
CA GLY A 271 -16.29 14.34 2.14
C GLY A 271 -15.84 14.45 3.59
N ARG A 272 -15.94 13.38 4.39
CA ARG A 272 -15.69 13.40 5.84
C ARG A 272 -14.46 12.58 6.21
N VAL A 273 -13.29 13.12 5.91
CA VAL A 273 -12.00 12.59 6.32
C VAL A 273 -11.13 13.69 6.91
N ARG A 274 -10.24 13.35 7.82
CA ARG A 274 -9.18 14.23 8.31
C ARG A 274 -7.83 13.68 7.90
N ILE A 275 -6.92 14.57 7.51
CA ILE A 275 -5.50 14.29 7.39
C ILE A 275 -4.78 15.13 8.45
N LEU A 276 -4.19 14.46 9.42
CA LEU A 276 -3.42 15.07 10.51
C LEU A 276 -1.93 14.86 10.24
N VAL A 277 -1.15 15.94 10.08
CA VAL A 277 0.32 15.86 9.94
C VAL A 277 1.03 16.28 11.21
N LYS A 278 2.08 15.54 11.58
CA LYS A 278 2.83 15.72 12.83
C LYS A 278 4.35 15.62 12.64
N GLY A 279 5.11 16.17 13.58
CA GLY A 279 6.56 15.99 13.66
C GLY A 279 7.29 16.59 12.45
N GLU A 280 8.29 15.89 11.90
CA GLU A 280 9.08 16.35 10.74
C GLU A 280 8.37 16.19 9.39
N THR A 281 7.04 16.03 9.38
CA THR A 281 6.28 15.75 8.16
C THR A 281 6.33 16.88 7.13
N GLU A 282 6.49 16.50 5.86
CA GLU A 282 6.45 17.39 4.69
C GLU A 282 5.52 16.78 3.63
N VAL A 283 4.56 17.58 3.15
CA VAL A 283 3.66 17.22 2.05
C VAL A 283 3.79 18.26 0.95
N ASP A 284 4.23 17.85 -0.25
CA ASP A 284 4.47 18.81 -1.34
C ASP A 284 3.16 19.35 -1.93
N LEU A 285 2.20 18.47 -2.21
CA LEU A 285 0.90 18.83 -2.78
C LEU A 285 -0.26 18.00 -2.20
N THR A 286 -1.36 18.68 -1.84
CA THR A 286 -2.62 18.03 -1.48
C THR A 286 -3.74 18.45 -2.46
N SER A 287 -4.35 17.49 -3.14
CA SER A 287 -5.45 17.71 -4.07
C SER A 287 -6.77 17.20 -3.47
N PHE A 288 -7.79 18.06 -3.44
CA PHE A 288 -9.14 17.72 -3.01
C PHE A 288 -10.04 17.45 -4.22
N ILE A 289 -10.49 16.19 -4.35
CA ILE A 289 -11.61 15.76 -5.22
C ILE A 289 -12.91 15.77 -4.40
N SER A 290 -12.84 15.44 -3.11
CA SER A 290 -13.96 15.53 -2.17
C SER A 290 -13.74 16.62 -1.11
N GLY A 291 -14.64 16.71 -0.12
CA GLY A 291 -14.34 17.45 1.10
C GLY A 291 -13.33 16.73 1.99
N GLY A 292 -12.91 17.41 3.05
CA GLY A 292 -12.02 16.86 4.07
C GLY A 292 -11.47 17.95 4.98
N THR A 293 -10.66 17.55 5.96
CA THR A 293 -10.01 18.45 6.90
C THR A 293 -8.49 18.25 6.87
N LEU A 294 -7.74 19.32 6.71
CA LEU A 294 -6.29 19.33 6.95
C LEU A 294 -6.02 19.91 8.35
N GLU A 295 -5.16 19.26 9.11
CA GLU A 295 -4.78 19.68 10.45
C GLU A 295 -3.29 19.43 10.68
N GLU A 296 -2.63 20.38 11.35
CA GLU A 296 -1.24 20.29 11.79
C GLU A 296 -1.20 20.26 13.32
N GLU A 297 -0.45 19.31 13.89
CA GLU A 297 -0.26 19.18 15.34
C GLU A 297 1.20 18.85 15.66
N ASP A 298 1.80 19.56 16.62
CA ASP A 298 3.19 19.35 17.05
C ASP A 298 4.20 19.27 15.88
N LEU A 299 3.96 20.08 14.85
CA LEU A 299 4.72 20.05 13.60
C LEU A 299 6.06 20.80 13.74
N THR A 300 7.13 20.16 13.30
CA THR A 300 8.48 20.73 13.15
C THR A 300 8.98 20.73 11.70
N GLY A 301 8.35 19.93 10.82
CA GLY A 301 8.55 19.94 9.37
C GLY A 301 7.79 21.08 8.68
N ASN A 302 7.74 21.03 7.34
CA ASN A 302 7.05 22.05 6.54
C ASN A 302 5.52 21.86 6.50
N GLY A 303 5.00 20.69 6.89
CA GLY A 303 3.57 20.43 6.88
C GLY A 303 3.00 20.42 5.47
N PHE A 304 1.87 21.08 5.26
CA PHE A 304 1.24 21.16 3.95
C PHE A 304 1.84 22.29 3.08
N GLY A 305 2.41 21.91 1.94
CA GLY A 305 2.94 22.83 0.93
C GLY A 305 1.84 23.49 0.09
N GLU A 306 1.64 22.98 -1.13
CA GLU A 306 0.59 23.42 -2.04
C GLU A 306 -0.70 22.63 -1.78
N VAL A 307 -1.83 23.31 -1.83
CA VAL A 307 -3.15 22.70 -1.69
C VAL A 307 -4.03 23.16 -2.84
N GLU A 308 -4.71 22.23 -3.49
CA GLU A 308 -5.68 22.55 -4.54
C GLU A 308 -7.02 21.87 -4.32
N VAL A 309 -8.09 22.58 -4.68
CA VAL A 309 -9.40 21.98 -4.93
C VAL A 309 -9.58 21.92 -6.43
N ILE A 310 -9.71 20.71 -6.98
CA ILE A 310 -9.81 20.51 -8.43
C ILE A 310 -11.21 20.86 -8.96
N GLU A 311 -11.33 21.06 -10.27
CA GLU A 311 -12.59 21.48 -10.93
C GLU A 311 -13.77 20.53 -10.69
N ASP A 312 -13.51 19.23 -10.59
CA ASP A 312 -14.54 18.19 -10.42
C ASP A 312 -14.98 17.99 -8.96
N ALA A 313 -14.50 18.83 -8.03
CA ALA A 313 -14.81 18.63 -6.62
C ALA A 313 -16.30 18.86 -6.30
N ASN A 314 -16.86 18.00 -5.45
CA ASN A 314 -18.29 18.02 -5.12
C ASN A 314 -18.69 19.29 -4.33
N ASP A 315 -19.61 20.07 -4.89
CA ASP A 315 -20.06 21.36 -4.35
C ASP A 315 -20.83 21.29 -3.03
N ASN A 316 -21.32 20.10 -2.65
CA ASN A 316 -22.01 19.87 -1.37
C ASN A 316 -21.05 19.57 -0.22
N HIS A 317 -19.78 19.33 -0.52
CA HIS A 317 -18.78 19.05 0.48
C HIS A 317 -18.14 20.33 1.04
N THR A 318 -17.37 20.15 2.11
CA THR A 318 -16.65 21.25 2.75
C THR A 318 -15.19 20.86 2.89
N VAL A 319 -14.30 21.74 2.44
CA VAL A 319 -12.87 21.65 2.73
C VAL A 319 -12.60 22.53 3.95
N THR A 320 -12.00 21.95 4.99
CA THR A 320 -11.63 22.63 6.22
C THR A 320 -10.12 22.64 6.37
N ILE A 321 -9.56 23.80 6.71
CA ILE A 321 -8.12 23.99 6.86
C ILE A 321 -7.84 24.52 8.27
N ASN A 322 -7.03 23.76 9.00
CA ASN A 322 -6.48 24.11 10.32
C ASN A 322 -4.93 23.98 10.25
N ALA A 323 -4.31 24.64 9.27
CA ALA A 323 -2.92 24.44 8.91
C ALA A 323 -2.32 25.72 8.31
N ASN A 324 -0.99 25.86 8.38
CA ASN A 324 -0.28 26.82 7.55
C ASN A 324 -0.17 26.26 6.13
N ILE A 325 -0.36 27.11 5.12
CA ILE A 325 -0.35 26.67 3.71
C ILE A 325 0.41 27.71 2.88
N LYS A 326 1.27 27.23 1.98
CA LYS A 326 1.99 28.10 1.05
C LYS A 326 1.05 28.66 -0.03
N GLU A 327 0.31 27.78 -0.69
CA GLU A 327 -0.65 28.17 -1.71
C GLU A 327 -1.91 27.31 -1.64
N LEU A 328 -3.08 27.96 -1.63
CA LEU A 328 -4.38 27.32 -1.78
C LEU A 328 -5.03 27.78 -3.10
N SER A 329 -5.09 26.88 -4.08
CA SER A 329 -5.76 27.12 -5.37
C SER A 329 -7.14 26.47 -5.39
N VAL A 330 -8.21 27.21 -5.64
CA VAL A 330 -9.59 26.69 -5.63
C VAL A 330 -10.21 26.81 -7.02
N LYS A 331 -10.48 25.67 -7.66
CA LYS A 331 -11.02 25.57 -9.03
C LYS A 331 -12.47 25.07 -9.09
N ALA A 332 -13.12 24.85 -7.95
CA ALA A 332 -14.51 24.39 -7.88
C ALA A 332 -15.33 25.14 -6.84
N LYS A 333 -16.66 25.11 -7.03
CA LYS A 333 -17.64 25.72 -6.13
C LYS A 333 -17.89 24.87 -4.88
N VAL A 334 -16.86 24.59 -4.11
CA VAL A 334 -16.96 23.90 -2.81
C VAL A 334 -17.04 24.91 -1.67
N LYS A 335 -17.55 24.55 -0.49
CA LYS A 335 -17.42 25.42 0.68
C LYS A 335 -16.00 25.31 1.26
N ILE A 336 -15.29 26.44 1.41
CA ILE A 336 -13.97 26.49 2.04
C ILE A 336 -14.08 27.15 3.42
N ASN A 337 -13.61 26.46 4.45
CA ASN A 337 -13.48 27.00 5.80
C ASN A 337 -12.02 26.93 6.26
N VAL A 338 -11.34 28.06 6.31
CA VAL A 338 -10.04 28.17 6.99
C VAL A 338 -10.33 28.59 8.43
N LYS A 339 -10.08 27.72 9.41
CA LYS A 339 -10.37 28.04 10.82
C LYS A 339 -9.19 28.67 11.53
N THR A 340 -7.98 28.17 11.26
CA THR A 340 -6.71 28.62 11.85
C THR A 340 -5.59 28.48 10.83
N GLY A 341 -4.51 29.24 11.02
CA GLY A 341 -3.28 29.14 10.21
C GLY A 341 -2.93 30.42 9.47
N GLU A 342 -1.68 30.48 9.00
CA GLU A 342 -1.19 31.50 8.09
C GLU A 342 -1.13 30.93 6.67
N ILE A 343 -1.83 31.57 5.73
CA ILE A 343 -1.81 31.18 4.32
C ILE A 343 -1.06 32.25 3.51
N GLU A 344 -0.01 31.85 2.80
CA GLU A 344 0.78 32.79 2.01
C GLU A 344 0.01 33.27 0.76
N SER A 345 -0.61 32.36 0.02
CA SER A 345 -1.44 32.70 -1.14
C SER A 345 -2.73 31.90 -1.19
N ILE A 346 -3.86 32.57 -1.44
CA ILE A 346 -5.11 31.92 -1.86
C ILE A 346 -5.44 32.44 -3.25
N VAL A 347 -5.68 31.54 -4.21
CA VAL A 347 -6.14 31.86 -5.55
C VAL A 347 -7.49 31.21 -5.77
N ILE A 348 -8.52 32.02 -5.99
CA ILE A 348 -9.84 31.53 -6.39
C ILE A 348 -9.98 31.71 -7.90
N GLU A 349 -10.09 30.60 -8.62
CA GLU A 349 -10.18 30.58 -10.08
C GLU A 349 -11.60 30.82 -10.58
N GLU A 350 -11.72 31.20 -11.86
CA GLU A 350 -13.01 31.54 -12.51
C GLU A 350 -14.07 30.43 -12.33
N ALA A 351 -13.64 29.16 -12.37
CA ALA A 351 -14.52 28.00 -12.23
C ALA A 351 -15.16 27.85 -10.83
N ALA A 352 -14.67 28.57 -9.81
CA ALA A 352 -15.21 28.54 -8.45
C ALA A 352 -16.30 29.61 -8.18
N GLU A 353 -17.01 30.07 -9.22
CA GLU A 353 -18.06 31.10 -9.10
C GLU A 353 -19.13 30.77 -8.03
N GLY A 354 -19.38 31.74 -7.15
CA GLY A 354 -20.37 31.62 -6.08
C GLY A 354 -19.89 30.84 -4.85
N LEU A 355 -18.60 30.51 -4.78
CA LEU A 355 -17.92 30.01 -3.58
C LEU A 355 -18.18 30.93 -2.37
N THR A 356 -18.29 30.30 -1.20
CA THR A 356 -18.13 30.97 0.10
C THR A 356 -16.80 30.56 0.72
N LEU A 357 -15.93 31.54 0.91
CA LEU A 357 -14.67 31.40 1.65
C LEU A 357 -14.87 31.94 3.07
N ASN A 358 -14.75 31.10 4.08
CA ASN A 358 -14.84 31.50 5.48
C ASN A 358 -13.44 31.53 6.11
N LEU A 359 -13.07 32.68 6.68
CA LEU A 359 -11.81 32.90 7.37
C LEU A 359 -12.06 33.13 8.87
N GLY A 360 -11.62 32.18 9.69
CA GLY A 360 -11.64 32.25 11.15
C GLY A 360 -10.89 33.46 11.69
N SER A 361 -11.18 33.87 12.93
CA SER A 361 -10.58 35.08 13.53
C SER A 361 -9.06 35.03 13.64
N ASP A 362 -8.50 33.82 13.76
CA ASP A 362 -7.07 33.58 13.96
C ASP A 362 -6.35 33.29 12.64
N VAL A 363 -7.04 33.46 11.50
CA VAL A 363 -6.47 33.25 10.17
C VAL A 363 -5.83 34.53 9.64
N THR A 364 -4.65 34.39 9.06
CA THR A 364 -4.01 35.44 8.26
C THR A 364 -3.76 34.95 6.84
N VAL A 365 -4.19 35.73 5.85
CA VAL A 365 -3.93 35.48 4.42
C VAL A 365 -3.04 36.60 3.91
N ASN A 366 -1.84 36.28 3.41
CA ASN A 366 -0.91 37.31 2.92
C ASN A 366 -1.34 37.86 1.56
N SER A 367 -1.72 36.99 0.63
CA SER A 367 -2.24 37.35 -0.69
C SER A 367 -3.51 36.57 -1.01
N LEU A 368 -4.58 37.26 -1.38
CA LEU A 368 -5.84 36.66 -1.82
C LEU A 368 -6.18 37.17 -3.23
N THR A 369 -6.19 36.28 -4.22
CA THR A 369 -6.57 36.60 -5.60
C THR A 369 -7.96 36.05 -5.89
N LEU A 370 -8.88 36.92 -6.31
CA LEU A 370 -10.27 36.59 -6.61
C LEU A 370 -10.57 36.76 -8.10
N ASN A 371 -10.49 35.66 -8.86
CA ASN A 371 -10.84 35.64 -10.30
C ASN A 371 -12.33 35.35 -10.55
N ALA A 372 -13.12 35.07 -9.50
CA ALA A 372 -14.56 34.77 -9.60
C ALA A 372 -15.39 35.57 -8.57
N PRO A 373 -16.72 35.67 -8.76
CA PRO A 373 -17.63 36.20 -7.74
C PRO A 373 -17.62 35.32 -6.48
N VAL A 374 -17.14 35.87 -5.35
CA VAL A 374 -16.91 35.13 -4.10
C VAL A 374 -17.41 35.94 -2.89
N SER A 375 -17.97 35.23 -1.91
CA SER A 375 -18.27 35.80 -0.60
C SER A 375 -17.19 35.39 0.40
N VAL A 376 -16.36 36.34 0.82
CA VAL A 376 -15.36 36.18 1.88
C VAL A 376 -15.98 36.58 3.22
N THR A 377 -16.13 35.60 4.10
CA THR A 377 -16.81 35.73 5.39
C THR A 377 -15.86 35.50 6.56
N GLY A 378 -16.27 35.89 7.76
CA GLY A 378 -15.49 35.73 8.97
C GLY A 378 -14.61 36.95 9.30
N ASN A 379 -13.77 36.77 10.32
CA ASN A 379 -13.01 37.87 10.94
C ASN A 379 -11.49 37.74 10.72
N GLY A 380 -11.05 36.80 9.88
CA GLY A 380 -9.64 36.64 9.51
C GLY A 380 -9.04 37.88 8.86
N THR A 381 -7.73 38.00 8.87
CA THR A 381 -7.02 39.14 8.28
C THR A 381 -6.57 38.79 6.87
N VAL A 382 -6.95 39.60 5.89
CA VAL A 382 -6.40 39.53 4.52
C VAL A 382 -5.50 40.75 4.34
N LYS A 383 -4.19 40.53 4.16
CA LYS A 383 -3.23 41.63 4.01
C LYS A 383 -3.37 42.30 2.65
N ARG A 384 -3.26 41.55 1.56
CA ARG A 384 -3.50 42.05 0.20
C ARG A 384 -4.57 41.23 -0.49
N ALA A 385 -5.57 41.90 -1.05
CA ALA A 385 -6.56 41.30 -1.93
C ALA A 385 -6.40 41.84 -3.36
N GLU A 386 -6.32 40.95 -4.34
CA GLU A 386 -6.37 41.26 -5.77
C GLU A 386 -7.73 40.84 -6.33
N ILE A 387 -8.48 41.80 -6.87
CA ILE A 387 -9.89 41.65 -7.18
C ILE A 387 -10.08 41.77 -8.68
N ASN A 388 -10.28 40.63 -9.32
CA ASN A 388 -10.36 40.48 -10.77
C ASN A 388 -11.78 40.20 -11.28
N SER A 389 -12.75 40.02 -10.37
CA SER A 389 -14.16 39.77 -10.69
C SER A 389 -15.11 40.72 -9.97
N ASP A 390 -16.20 41.06 -10.66
CA ASP A 390 -17.37 41.73 -10.09
C ASP A 390 -18.04 40.84 -9.02
N ASP A 391 -18.94 41.45 -8.25
CA ASP A 391 -19.83 40.81 -7.28
C ASP A 391 -19.09 40.02 -6.17
N THR A 392 -17.84 40.40 -5.89
CA THR A 392 -17.08 39.96 -4.73
C THR A 392 -17.51 40.73 -3.47
N SER A 393 -17.49 40.07 -2.31
CA SER A 393 -17.84 40.71 -1.04
C SER A 393 -16.99 40.22 0.13
N PHE A 394 -16.79 41.10 1.11
CA PHE A 394 -16.04 40.84 2.34
C PHE A 394 -16.86 41.21 3.58
N GLU A 395 -16.82 40.39 4.63
CA GLU A 395 -17.33 40.78 5.95
C GLU A 395 -16.34 41.68 6.72
N LYS A 396 -15.04 41.38 6.60
CA LYS A 396 -13.92 42.20 7.09
C LYS A 396 -13.08 42.69 5.92
N GLU A 397 -12.90 44.00 5.85
CA GLU A 397 -12.13 44.66 4.78
C GLU A 397 -10.66 44.23 4.79
N PRO A 398 -10.05 43.92 3.62
CA PRO A 398 -8.60 43.69 3.51
C PRO A 398 -7.77 44.92 3.91
N GLU A 399 -6.52 44.72 4.33
CA GLU A 399 -5.62 45.84 4.66
C GLU A 399 -5.22 46.65 3.41
N GLU A 400 -4.99 45.94 2.30
CA GLU A 400 -4.72 46.49 0.97
C GLU A 400 -5.60 45.79 -0.07
N GLN A 401 -6.12 46.55 -1.03
CA GLN A 401 -6.90 46.04 -2.15
C GLN A 401 -6.38 46.60 -3.46
N ASP A 402 -6.26 45.74 -4.45
CA ASP A 402 -5.96 46.08 -5.84
C ASP A 402 -7.13 45.61 -6.71
N VAL A 403 -7.85 46.55 -7.31
CA VAL A 403 -9.06 46.27 -8.10
C VAL A 403 -8.72 46.47 -9.57
N LYS A 404 -8.86 45.41 -10.36
CA LYS A 404 -8.57 45.44 -11.79
C LYS A 404 -9.41 46.49 -12.51
N ASP A 405 -8.81 47.18 -13.48
CA ASP A 405 -9.49 48.17 -14.30
C ASP A 405 -10.77 47.61 -14.93
N GLY A 406 -11.90 48.26 -14.65
CA GLY A 406 -13.23 47.87 -15.13
C GLY A 406 -14.03 46.95 -14.21
N VAL A 407 -13.43 46.48 -13.10
CA VAL A 407 -14.10 45.71 -12.05
C VAL A 407 -14.65 46.64 -10.96
N LYS A 408 -15.83 46.34 -10.43
CA LYS A 408 -16.43 47.08 -9.30
C LYS A 408 -15.68 46.77 -8.01
N PRO A 409 -15.45 47.77 -7.13
CA PRO A 409 -14.94 47.52 -5.78
C PRO A 409 -15.82 46.51 -5.03
N PRO A 410 -15.24 45.67 -4.16
CA PRO A 410 -16.00 44.63 -3.46
C PRO A 410 -17.00 45.24 -2.47
N GLU A 411 -18.11 44.54 -2.24
CA GLU A 411 -19.11 44.94 -1.25
C GLU A 411 -18.63 44.58 0.17
N ILE A 412 -18.62 45.54 1.10
CA ILE A 412 -18.29 45.28 2.51
C ILE A 412 -19.58 44.98 3.30
N LYS A 413 -19.89 43.70 3.48
CA LYS A 413 -21.09 43.20 4.19
C LYS A 413 -20.82 43.06 5.68
N LYS A 414 -20.72 44.18 6.40
CA LYS A 414 -20.57 44.14 7.86
C LYS A 414 -21.73 43.36 8.49
N PRO A 415 -21.49 42.43 9.43
CA PRO A 415 -22.56 41.80 10.16
C PRO A 415 -23.44 42.88 10.82
N PRO A 416 -24.77 42.71 10.87
CA PRO A 416 -25.70 43.77 11.21
C PRO A 416 -25.35 44.38 12.57
N THR A 417 -24.82 45.61 12.54
CA THR A 417 -24.64 46.44 13.73
C THR A 417 -26.01 46.85 14.22
N GLY A 418 -26.48 46.23 15.30
CA GLY A 418 -27.70 46.61 15.99
C GLY A 418 -27.67 48.09 16.37
N GLY A 419 -28.46 48.91 15.66
CA GLY A 419 -28.57 50.34 15.87
C GLY A 419 -29.16 50.67 17.24
N GLY A 420 -28.43 51.48 18.01
CA GLY A 420 -28.85 51.97 19.31
C GLY A 420 -29.92 53.05 19.25
N GLY A 421 -30.97 52.89 20.07
CA GLY A 421 -31.84 53.95 20.56
C GLY A 421 -31.73 54.01 22.08
N GLY A 422 -31.30 55.15 22.62
CA GLY A 422 -30.98 55.31 24.04
C GLY A 422 -32.19 55.31 24.98
N GLY A 423 -32.02 54.69 26.14
CA GLY A 423 -32.91 54.86 27.30
C GLY A 423 -32.94 53.65 28.23
N GLY A 424 -32.15 53.71 29.31
CA GLY A 424 -32.37 52.88 30.50
C GLY A 424 -31.50 51.63 30.60
N SER A 425 -30.57 51.67 31.56
CA SER A 425 -29.86 50.52 32.09
C SER A 425 -30.82 49.38 32.49
N SER A 426 -30.87 48.33 31.69
CA SER A 426 -31.07 46.96 32.17
C SER A 426 -30.36 46.02 31.22
N THR A 427 -29.20 45.52 31.64
CA THR A 427 -28.56 44.34 31.05
C THR A 427 -29.65 43.27 30.89
N PRO A 428 -29.88 42.69 29.70
CA PRO A 428 -30.77 41.54 29.61
C PRO A 428 -30.15 40.46 30.49
N THR A 429 -30.80 40.15 31.61
CA THR A 429 -30.38 39.06 32.48
C THR A 429 -30.52 37.79 31.66
N GLN A 430 -29.38 37.29 31.15
CA GLN A 430 -29.35 35.98 30.50
C GLN A 430 -29.95 34.98 31.48
N THR A 431 -30.90 34.17 31.03
CA THR A 431 -31.45 33.08 31.84
C THR A 431 -30.49 31.91 31.66
N PRO A 432 -29.63 31.60 32.65
CA PRO A 432 -28.66 30.54 32.51
C PRO A 432 -29.36 29.18 32.56
N VAL A 433 -28.73 28.17 31.97
CA VAL A 433 -29.10 26.77 32.13
C VAL A 433 -28.99 26.39 33.62
N SER A 434 -30.06 25.84 34.17
CA SER A 434 -30.12 25.34 35.55
C SER A 434 -29.88 23.84 35.65
N ALA A 435 -30.28 23.08 34.62
CA ALA A 435 -30.08 21.63 34.54
C ALA A 435 -30.08 21.14 33.08
N ILE A 436 -29.42 20.00 32.84
CA ILE A 436 -29.48 19.25 31.59
C ILE A 436 -29.80 17.80 31.95
N SER A 437 -30.72 17.17 31.22
CA SER A 437 -30.88 15.72 31.21
C SER A 437 -30.57 15.17 29.82
N VAL A 438 -29.93 14.00 29.76
CA VAL A 438 -29.64 13.30 28.51
C VAL A 438 -30.57 12.10 28.42
N VAL A 439 -31.21 11.92 27.27
CA VAL A 439 -32.13 10.82 26.99
C VAL A 439 -31.84 10.22 25.61
N VAL A 440 -32.24 8.97 25.39
CA VAL A 440 -32.30 8.38 24.04
C VAL A 440 -33.40 9.09 23.26
N ASP A 441 -33.14 9.44 21.99
CA ASP A 441 -34.13 10.09 21.14
C ASP A 441 -35.11 9.06 20.57
N GLY A 442 -36.13 8.70 21.38
CA GLY A 442 -37.17 7.72 21.06
C GLY A 442 -37.55 6.85 22.26
N ASP A 443 -38.35 5.80 22.03
CA ASP A 443 -38.76 4.83 23.06
C ASP A 443 -37.72 3.67 23.21
N GLY A 444 -36.48 3.87 22.77
CA GLY A 444 -35.43 2.86 22.77
C GLY A 444 -34.71 2.69 24.12
N GLU A 445 -34.11 1.52 24.33
CA GLU A 445 -33.23 1.28 25.47
C GLU A 445 -31.88 1.98 25.29
N ALA A 446 -31.18 2.25 26.40
CA ALA A 446 -29.84 2.84 26.43
C ALA A 446 -28.75 1.81 26.09
N THR A 447 -28.92 1.10 24.96
CA THR A 447 -28.06 0.00 24.55
C THR A 447 -27.76 0.03 23.05
N ILE A 448 -26.59 -0.46 22.67
CA ILE A 448 -26.23 -0.78 21.28
C ILE A 448 -25.82 -2.25 21.24
N THR A 449 -26.53 -3.06 20.45
CA THR A 449 -26.31 -4.51 20.35
C THR A 449 -25.92 -4.97 18.95
N GLU A 450 -26.13 -4.14 17.94
CA GLU A 450 -25.78 -4.42 16.55
C GLU A 450 -24.30 -4.04 16.30
N PRO A 451 -23.55 -4.84 15.51
CA PRO A 451 -22.19 -4.49 15.11
C PRO A 451 -22.16 -3.13 14.41
N ASN A 452 -21.23 -2.25 14.80
CA ASN A 452 -21.13 -0.86 14.32
C ASN A 452 -22.43 -0.05 14.48
N GLY A 453 -23.30 -0.45 15.41
CA GLY A 453 -24.58 0.19 15.66
C GLY A 453 -24.44 1.62 16.18
N THR A 454 -25.49 2.41 15.98
CA THR A 454 -25.56 3.81 16.43
C THR A 454 -26.77 4.05 17.31
N LEU A 455 -26.65 4.98 18.26
CA LEU A 455 -27.74 5.41 19.15
C LEU A 455 -27.84 6.94 19.16
N GLN A 456 -29.01 7.47 18.78
CA GLN A 456 -29.27 8.90 18.82
C GLN A 456 -29.63 9.34 20.25
N LEU A 457 -28.92 10.33 20.76
CA LEU A 457 -29.16 10.94 22.06
C LEU A 457 -29.67 12.38 21.90
N LYS A 458 -30.37 12.85 22.93
CA LYS A 458 -30.96 14.18 23.00
C LYS A 458 -30.74 14.80 24.37
N ALA A 459 -30.26 16.04 24.37
CA ALA A 459 -30.14 16.85 25.58
C ALA A 459 -31.41 17.69 25.80
N ILE A 460 -32.02 17.58 26.98
CA ILE A 460 -33.14 18.41 27.42
C ILE A 460 -32.58 19.48 28.36
N VAL A 461 -32.66 20.74 27.95
CA VAL A 461 -32.10 21.88 28.68
C VAL A 461 -33.21 22.60 29.47
N GLU A 462 -32.99 22.78 30.77
CA GLU A 462 -33.88 23.52 31.67
C GLU A 462 -33.22 24.81 32.22
N PRO A 463 -33.98 25.91 32.38
CA PRO A 463 -35.39 26.03 32.01
C PRO A 463 -35.56 26.13 30.49
N GLN A 464 -36.75 25.81 29.97
CA GLN A 464 -37.02 25.84 28.53
C GLN A 464 -36.86 27.23 27.89
N ASN A 465 -36.74 28.29 28.67
CA ASN A 465 -36.46 29.66 28.21
C ASN A 465 -35.01 30.09 28.44
N ALA A 466 -34.08 29.15 28.69
CA ALA A 466 -32.65 29.45 28.77
C ALA A 466 -32.16 30.19 27.51
N SER A 467 -31.30 31.20 27.70
CA SER A 467 -30.87 32.10 26.63
C SER A 467 -29.95 31.44 25.60
N ASN A 468 -29.19 30.42 26.01
CA ASN A 468 -28.39 29.56 25.13
C ASN A 468 -28.64 28.09 25.52
N LYS A 469 -29.18 27.30 24.59
CA LYS A 469 -29.51 25.88 24.78
C LYS A 469 -28.52 24.93 24.11
N SER A 470 -27.46 25.46 23.50
CA SER A 470 -26.46 24.65 22.84
C SER A 470 -25.64 23.87 23.87
N VAL A 471 -25.31 22.63 23.50
CA VAL A 471 -24.49 21.74 24.33
C VAL A 471 -23.22 21.33 23.58
N THR A 472 -22.21 20.89 24.33
CA THR A 472 -21.08 20.10 23.84
C THR A 472 -21.28 18.67 24.31
N TRP A 473 -21.11 17.71 23.40
CA TRP A 473 -21.15 16.28 23.72
C TRP A 473 -19.74 15.76 24.00
N SER A 474 -19.63 14.79 24.90
CA SER A 474 -18.42 14.01 25.13
C SER A 474 -18.78 12.60 25.57
N VAL A 475 -17.84 11.68 25.40
CA VAL A 475 -17.88 10.31 25.92
C VAL A 475 -16.64 10.11 26.80
N ASP A 476 -16.76 9.33 27.87
CA ASP A 476 -15.68 9.10 28.82
C ASP A 476 -14.58 8.16 28.30
N ASP A 477 -14.93 7.25 27.38
CA ASP A 477 -14.00 6.33 26.74
C ASP A 477 -14.26 6.22 25.23
N GLU A 478 -13.46 6.95 24.43
CA GLU A 478 -13.54 6.94 22.97
C GLU A 478 -13.07 5.61 22.34
N SER A 479 -12.40 4.73 23.10
CA SER A 479 -12.06 3.39 22.63
C SER A 479 -13.27 2.44 22.58
N ILE A 480 -14.35 2.79 23.30
CA ILE A 480 -15.59 2.00 23.38
C ILE A 480 -16.69 2.60 22.49
N ALA A 481 -16.81 3.93 22.39
CA ALA A 481 -17.75 4.60 21.49
C ALA A 481 -17.33 6.03 21.17
N THR A 482 -17.76 6.56 20.03
CA THR A 482 -17.56 7.98 19.66
C THR A 482 -18.90 8.71 19.55
N ILE A 483 -18.94 10.02 19.85
CA ILE A 483 -20.16 10.83 19.76
C ILE A 483 -19.95 12.09 18.93
N ASP A 484 -20.89 12.38 18.02
CA ASP A 484 -20.85 13.57 17.17
C ASP A 484 -21.45 14.82 17.85
N GLN A 485 -21.33 15.97 17.20
CA GLN A 485 -21.89 17.24 17.70
C GLN A 485 -23.43 17.28 17.79
N ASN A 486 -24.12 16.34 17.13
CA ASN A 486 -25.58 16.22 17.12
C ASN A 486 -26.08 15.22 18.17
N GLY A 487 -25.19 14.54 18.88
CA GLY A 487 -25.53 13.53 19.88
C GLY A 487 -25.73 12.12 19.31
N LEU A 488 -25.25 11.83 18.11
CA LEU A 488 -25.25 10.47 17.55
C LEU A 488 -24.03 9.70 18.10
N LEU A 489 -24.29 8.71 18.94
CA LEU A 489 -23.28 7.81 19.50
C LEU A 489 -23.06 6.62 18.55
N THR A 490 -21.81 6.30 18.23
CA THR A 490 -21.41 5.17 17.38
C THR A 490 -20.55 4.19 18.18
N ALA A 491 -20.90 2.91 18.16
CA ALA A 491 -20.16 1.88 18.87
C ALA A 491 -18.80 1.59 18.22
N VAL A 492 -17.77 1.35 19.04
CA VAL A 492 -16.40 0.95 18.64
C VAL A 492 -16.03 -0.40 19.27
N ALA A 493 -16.28 -0.57 20.57
CA ALA A 493 -15.96 -1.80 21.31
C ALA A 493 -17.06 -2.20 22.31
N ASN A 494 -17.01 -3.43 22.79
CA ASN A 494 -17.89 -3.88 23.87
C ASN A 494 -17.50 -3.20 25.18
N GLY A 495 -18.49 -2.71 25.92
CA GLY A 495 -18.25 -2.04 27.18
C GLY A 495 -19.40 -1.14 27.60
N THR A 496 -19.12 -0.28 28.57
CA THR A 496 -20.09 0.68 29.09
C THR A 496 -19.44 2.06 29.05
N VAL A 497 -20.12 3.03 28.45
CA VAL A 497 -19.66 4.42 28.34
C VAL A 497 -20.64 5.39 28.97
N THR A 498 -20.12 6.46 29.55
CA THR A 498 -20.87 7.61 30.03
C THR A 498 -20.84 8.72 29.00
N VAL A 499 -21.98 9.01 28.38
CA VAL A 499 -22.13 10.15 27.49
C VAL A 499 -22.58 11.37 28.28
N THR A 500 -21.92 12.51 28.07
CA THR A 500 -22.19 13.78 28.77
C THR A 500 -22.51 14.91 27.79
N ALA A 501 -23.57 15.68 28.09
CA ALA A 501 -23.89 16.93 27.42
C ALA A 501 -23.66 18.11 28.37
N THR A 502 -22.77 19.04 28.02
CA THR A 502 -22.42 20.23 28.83
C THR A 502 -22.93 21.52 28.19
N ALA A 503 -23.53 22.41 28.98
CA ALA A 503 -24.06 23.70 28.52
C ALA A 503 -22.94 24.62 28.00
N LYS A 504 -23.16 25.26 26.84
CA LYS A 504 -22.25 26.26 26.25
C LYS A 504 -22.47 27.70 26.75
N ASP A 505 -23.42 27.91 27.65
CA ASP A 505 -23.77 29.24 28.18
C ASP A 505 -22.85 29.72 29.32
N GLY A 506 -21.85 28.91 29.70
CA GLY A 506 -20.93 29.19 30.80
C GLY A 506 -21.47 28.82 32.18
N SER A 507 -22.66 28.25 32.29
CA SER A 507 -23.25 27.82 33.58
C SER A 507 -22.53 26.62 34.21
N GLY A 508 -21.75 25.87 33.43
CA GLY A 508 -21.08 24.63 33.85
C GLY A 508 -22.05 23.48 34.15
N LYS A 509 -23.32 23.59 33.76
CA LYS A 509 -24.30 22.50 33.92
C LYS A 509 -24.08 21.42 32.88
N ALA A 510 -24.18 20.17 33.32
CA ALA A 510 -24.10 19.00 32.47
C ALA A 510 -25.13 17.95 32.90
N GLY A 511 -25.53 17.11 31.95
CA GLY A 511 -26.29 15.89 32.18
C GLY A 511 -25.58 14.73 31.51
N SER A 512 -25.75 13.52 32.04
CA SER A 512 -25.08 12.33 31.52
C SER A 512 -26.02 11.13 31.49
N ILE A 513 -25.72 10.16 30.62
CA ILE A 513 -26.39 8.87 30.53
C ILE A 513 -25.33 7.77 30.35
N GLU A 514 -25.55 6.61 30.97
CA GLU A 514 -24.71 5.43 30.80
C GLU A 514 -25.30 4.55 29.68
N ILE A 515 -24.48 4.16 28.71
CA ILE A 515 -24.87 3.33 27.56
C ILE A 515 -24.10 2.02 27.62
N THR A 516 -24.80 0.89 27.50
CA THR A 516 -24.17 -0.44 27.42
C THR A 516 -24.06 -0.88 25.97
N ILE A 517 -22.84 -1.24 25.55
CA ILE A 517 -22.50 -1.64 24.19
C ILE A 517 -22.04 -3.09 24.22
N SER A 518 -22.66 -3.90 23.37
CA SER A 518 -22.38 -5.32 23.21
C SER A 518 -22.48 -5.70 21.74
N GLY A 519 -22.03 -6.90 21.37
CA GLY A 519 -22.09 -7.37 19.99
C GLY A 519 -21.08 -6.70 19.03
N GLN A 520 -20.14 -5.91 19.56
CA GLN A 520 -19.02 -5.39 18.78
C GLN A 520 -17.94 -6.48 18.65
N VAL A 521 -17.46 -6.65 17.43
CA VAL A 521 -16.34 -7.55 17.14
C VAL A 521 -15.06 -6.75 17.37
N THR A 522 -14.59 -6.75 18.61
CA THR A 522 -13.32 -6.13 18.96
C THR A 522 -12.22 -7.12 18.67
N HIS A 523 -11.46 -6.86 17.61
CA HIS A 523 -10.30 -7.63 17.17
C HIS A 523 -10.66 -8.91 16.41
N LEU A 524 -10.48 -8.87 15.08
CA LEU A 524 -10.34 -10.07 14.26
C LEU A 524 -8.95 -10.64 14.52
N GLU A 525 -8.82 -11.52 15.53
CA GLU A 525 -7.68 -12.42 15.53
C GLU A 525 -7.92 -13.48 14.45
N LYS A 526 -7.24 -13.29 13.32
CA LYS A 526 -7.14 -14.29 12.27
C LYS A 526 -6.22 -15.39 12.81
N PHE A 527 -6.78 -16.57 13.08
CA PHE A 527 -6.00 -17.71 13.55
C PHE A 527 -5.53 -18.55 12.37
N ALA A 528 -4.24 -18.90 12.36
CA ALA A 528 -3.72 -19.88 11.41
C ALA A 528 -4.26 -21.27 11.76
N VAL A 529 -5.11 -21.83 10.91
CA VAL A 529 -5.52 -23.23 11.01
C VAL A 529 -4.46 -24.07 10.31
N THR A 530 -3.60 -24.74 11.08
CA THR A 530 -2.61 -25.67 10.52
C THR A 530 -3.29 -26.97 10.12
N ILE A 531 -3.34 -27.25 8.82
CA ILE A 531 -3.82 -28.51 8.26
C ILE A 531 -2.62 -29.28 7.70
N VAL A 532 -2.50 -30.56 8.04
CA VAL A 532 -1.40 -31.43 7.58
C VAL A 532 -2.02 -32.72 7.07
N GLY A 533 -2.04 -32.95 5.74
CA GLY A 533 -2.50 -34.21 5.11
C GLY A 533 -3.50 -34.04 3.95
N ASP A 534 -4.01 -35.14 3.37
CA ASP A 534 -4.86 -35.15 2.15
C ASP A 534 -6.30 -34.59 2.34
N ALA A 535 -7.03 -34.40 1.24
CA ALA A 535 -8.24 -33.58 1.15
C ALA A 535 -9.44 -33.95 2.06
N VAL A 536 -10.24 -32.97 2.47
CA VAL A 536 -11.48 -33.09 3.28
C VAL A 536 -12.60 -32.23 2.65
N GLU A 537 -13.86 -32.66 2.75
CA GLU A 537 -15.04 -31.87 2.35
C GLU A 537 -15.71 -31.21 3.57
N THR A 538 -15.96 -29.91 3.50
CA THR A 538 -16.83 -29.17 4.42
C THR A 538 -18.16 -28.87 3.73
N THR A 539 -19.11 -28.29 4.47
CA THR A 539 -20.45 -27.96 3.92
C THR A 539 -20.43 -26.94 2.77
N ASP A 540 -19.33 -26.19 2.57
CA ASP A 540 -19.25 -25.11 1.59
C ASP A 540 -18.00 -25.16 0.68
N TYR A 541 -16.97 -25.98 0.98
CA TYR A 541 -15.72 -26.09 0.19
C TYR A 541 -15.01 -27.45 0.36
N THR A 542 -14.11 -27.79 -0.57
CA THR A 542 -13.15 -28.90 -0.44
C THR A 542 -11.80 -28.32 -0.07
N ILE A 543 -11.18 -28.81 0.99
CA ILE A 543 -9.87 -28.37 1.48
C ILE A 543 -8.86 -29.48 1.16
N THR A 544 -7.76 -29.18 0.49
CA THR A 544 -6.67 -30.12 0.18
C THR A 544 -5.42 -29.81 1.02
N GLY A 545 -4.52 -30.78 1.16
CA GLY A 545 -3.29 -30.64 1.96
C GLY A 545 -2.28 -29.58 1.50
N ALA A 546 -2.53 -28.95 0.35
CA ALA A 546 -1.74 -27.84 -0.19
C ALA A 546 -2.41 -26.48 0.00
N ASP A 547 -3.63 -26.44 0.53
CA ASP A 547 -4.37 -25.20 0.74
C ASP A 547 -3.97 -24.57 2.08
N ASN A 548 -3.32 -23.41 2.02
CA ASN A 548 -3.38 -22.48 3.14
C ASN A 548 -4.78 -21.88 3.14
N LEU A 549 -5.62 -22.26 4.11
CA LEU A 549 -6.84 -21.50 4.36
C LEU A 549 -6.41 -20.12 4.86
N ALA A 550 -6.55 -19.11 4.01
CA ALA A 550 -6.56 -17.74 4.45
C ALA A 550 -7.75 -17.54 5.41
N GLU A 551 -7.43 -17.36 6.69
CA GLU A 551 -8.13 -16.50 7.64
C GLU A 551 -9.64 -16.81 7.83
N VAL A 552 -9.94 -17.78 8.70
CA VAL A 552 -11.32 -18.06 9.13
C VAL A 552 -11.62 -17.33 10.44
N GLU A 553 -12.73 -16.59 10.51
CA GLU A 553 -13.14 -15.82 11.69
C GLU A 553 -13.43 -16.72 12.91
N ALA A 554 -12.98 -16.32 14.09
CA ALA A 554 -13.32 -16.99 15.34
C ALA A 554 -14.83 -16.96 15.59
N GLY A 555 -15.41 -18.08 15.99
CA GLY A 555 -16.86 -18.25 16.13
C GLY A 555 -17.57 -18.82 14.91
N THR A 556 -16.88 -18.97 13.76
CA THR A 556 -17.42 -19.66 12.59
C THR A 556 -17.78 -21.10 12.93
N GLU A 557 -19.01 -21.53 12.62
CA GLU A 557 -19.43 -22.93 12.74
C GLU A 557 -19.04 -23.69 11.47
N LEU A 558 -18.19 -24.71 11.61
CA LEU A 558 -17.85 -25.63 10.52
C LEU A 558 -18.45 -27.00 10.78
N THR A 559 -18.92 -27.61 9.69
CA THR A 559 -19.29 -29.02 9.66
C THR A 559 -18.25 -29.77 8.81
N ILE A 560 -17.44 -30.60 9.47
CA ILE A 560 -16.39 -31.40 8.85
C ILE A 560 -16.93 -32.78 8.55
N LYS A 561 -16.82 -33.22 7.30
CA LYS A 561 -17.11 -34.61 6.90
C LYS A 561 -15.80 -35.33 6.62
N ALA A 562 -15.47 -36.28 7.47
CA ALA A 562 -14.21 -37.01 7.42
C ALA A 562 -14.20 -37.99 6.25
N VAL A 563 -13.29 -37.85 5.29
CA VAL A 563 -13.08 -38.82 4.20
C VAL A 563 -12.03 -39.88 4.54
N THR A 564 -11.20 -39.61 5.55
CA THR A 564 -10.25 -40.52 6.21
C THR A 564 -10.36 -40.32 7.72
N ASP A 565 -9.69 -41.13 8.54
CA ASP A 565 -9.64 -40.93 9.99
C ASP A 565 -8.88 -39.64 10.32
N ILE A 566 -9.52 -38.73 11.05
CA ILE A 566 -8.97 -37.42 11.42
C ILE A 566 -9.07 -37.18 12.92
N ILE A 567 -8.28 -36.23 13.43
CA ILE A 567 -8.37 -35.72 14.79
C ILE A 567 -8.75 -34.25 14.72
N VAL A 568 -9.88 -33.89 15.34
CA VAL A 568 -10.36 -32.51 15.44
C VAL A 568 -10.35 -32.11 16.90
N ASN A 569 -9.52 -31.12 17.27
CA ASN A 569 -9.32 -30.65 18.65
C ASN A 569 -9.03 -31.80 19.63
N GLY A 570 -8.20 -32.76 19.20
CA GLY A 570 -7.84 -33.95 20.00
C GLY A 570 -8.90 -35.06 20.04
N VAL A 571 -10.00 -34.94 19.27
CA VAL A 571 -11.06 -35.95 19.20
C VAL A 571 -11.00 -36.68 17.85
N GLU A 572 -10.92 -38.01 17.89
CA GLU A 572 -10.98 -38.84 16.69
C GLU A 572 -12.35 -38.78 16.01
N VAL A 573 -12.33 -38.61 14.69
CA VAL A 573 -13.48 -38.71 13.79
C VAL A 573 -13.12 -39.71 12.71
N ALA A 574 -13.79 -40.87 12.74
CA ALA A 574 -13.53 -41.94 11.79
C ALA A 574 -14.00 -41.57 10.37
N ALA A 575 -13.41 -42.21 9.35
CA ALA A 575 -13.79 -42.06 7.95
C ALA A 575 -15.31 -42.29 7.75
N GLY A 576 -15.96 -41.38 7.02
CA GLY A 576 -17.41 -41.32 6.82
C GLY A 576 -18.20 -40.65 7.95
N GLY A 577 -17.54 -40.23 9.03
CA GLY A 577 -18.14 -39.49 10.14
C GLY A 577 -18.27 -37.98 9.89
N GLU A 578 -19.10 -37.31 10.68
CA GLU A 578 -19.28 -35.86 10.64
C GLU A 578 -19.06 -35.25 12.02
N LYS A 579 -18.40 -34.09 12.07
CA LYS A 579 -18.18 -33.32 13.30
C LYS A 579 -18.46 -31.84 13.07
N LYS A 580 -19.33 -31.28 13.90
CA LYS A 580 -19.51 -29.83 14.01
C LYS A 580 -18.53 -29.24 15.01
N ILE A 581 -17.89 -28.15 14.63
CA ILE A 581 -17.00 -27.37 15.48
C ILE A 581 -17.27 -25.89 15.34
N THR A 582 -16.91 -25.14 16.37
CA THR A 582 -16.82 -23.68 16.34
C THR A 582 -15.34 -23.34 16.37
N ILE A 583 -14.88 -22.51 15.43
CA ILE A 583 -13.46 -22.12 15.35
C ILE A 583 -13.08 -21.26 16.55
N THR A 584 -11.98 -21.63 17.20
CA THR A 584 -11.34 -20.92 18.32
C THR A 584 -9.83 -20.85 18.11
N ALA A 585 -9.14 -20.02 18.91
CA ALA A 585 -7.67 -19.84 18.86
C ALA A 585 -6.85 -21.15 18.94
N ASP A 586 -7.37 -22.14 19.66
CA ASP A 586 -6.70 -23.42 19.90
C ASP A 586 -7.20 -24.55 18.96
N THR A 587 -7.99 -24.20 17.94
CA THR A 587 -8.57 -25.21 17.04
C THR A 587 -7.47 -25.84 16.17
N THR A 588 -7.33 -27.15 16.27
CA THR A 588 -6.36 -27.96 15.53
C THR A 588 -7.08 -29.08 14.79
N ILE A 589 -6.77 -29.23 13.50
CA ILE A 589 -7.27 -30.34 12.68
C ILE A 589 -6.05 -31.11 12.17
N THR A 590 -5.81 -32.27 12.76
CA THR A 590 -4.71 -33.14 12.37
C THR A 590 -5.28 -34.27 11.53
N ILE A 591 -4.80 -34.41 10.29
CA ILE A 591 -5.16 -35.54 9.43
C ILE A 591 -4.07 -36.57 9.67
N ASN A 592 -4.45 -37.72 10.23
CA ASN A 592 -3.48 -38.79 10.38
C ASN A 592 -3.10 -39.26 8.97
N LYS A 593 -1.83 -39.02 8.59
CA LYS A 593 -1.23 -39.83 7.54
C LYS A 593 -1.37 -41.27 8.02
N VAL A 594 -2.08 -42.11 7.27
CA VAL A 594 -1.90 -43.55 7.43
C VAL A 594 -0.47 -43.80 6.96
N GLU A 595 0.50 -43.70 7.86
CA GLU A 595 1.71 -44.46 7.71
C GLU A 595 1.24 -45.92 7.72
N GLU A 596 1.24 -46.55 6.55
CA GLU A 596 1.38 -47.99 6.55
C GLU A 596 2.68 -48.26 7.30
N GLU A 597 2.56 -48.73 8.55
CA GLU A 597 3.66 -49.34 9.28
C GLU A 597 4.39 -50.25 8.30
N PRO A 598 5.72 -50.10 8.11
CA PRO A 598 6.45 -50.98 7.22
C PRO A 598 6.26 -52.39 7.76
N VAL A 599 5.51 -53.22 7.01
CA VAL A 599 5.37 -54.63 7.34
C VAL A 599 6.79 -55.18 7.33
N GLU A 600 7.30 -55.54 8.52
CA GLU A 600 8.56 -56.24 8.63
C GLU A 600 8.37 -57.59 7.94
N VAL A 601 8.76 -57.65 6.66
CA VAL A 601 8.63 -58.88 5.88
C VAL A 601 9.63 -59.86 6.46
N GLU A 602 9.11 -60.87 7.15
CA GLU A 602 9.94 -61.93 7.69
C GLU A 602 10.82 -62.49 6.56
N PRO A 603 12.13 -62.66 6.79
CA PRO A 603 13.09 -63.17 5.81
C PRO A 603 12.60 -64.38 5.00
N ALA A 604 11.80 -65.25 5.64
CA ALA A 604 11.22 -66.44 5.03
C ALA A 604 10.14 -66.10 3.98
N ASP A 605 9.31 -65.09 4.23
CA ASP A 605 8.20 -64.68 3.34
C ASP A 605 8.73 -63.94 2.12
N PHE A 606 9.73 -63.06 2.31
CA PHE A 606 10.44 -62.43 1.20
C PHE A 606 11.13 -63.49 0.34
N ILE A 607 11.79 -64.48 0.94
CA ILE A 607 12.47 -65.54 0.17
C ILE A 607 11.49 -66.47 -0.54
N ALA A 608 10.33 -66.75 0.05
CA ALA A 608 9.28 -67.52 -0.62
C ALA A 608 8.75 -66.78 -1.85
N ALA A 609 8.46 -65.48 -1.71
CA ALA A 609 8.00 -64.63 -2.82
C ALA A 609 9.09 -64.46 -3.90
N PHE A 610 10.34 -64.24 -3.51
CA PHE A 610 11.45 -64.10 -4.44
C PHE A 610 11.75 -65.41 -5.19
N ASN A 611 11.74 -66.56 -4.50
CA ASN A 611 11.86 -67.86 -5.15
C ASN A 611 10.67 -68.16 -6.09
N ALA A 612 9.46 -67.72 -5.74
CA ALA A 612 8.31 -67.81 -6.65
C ALA A 612 8.51 -66.95 -7.90
N ALA A 613 9.06 -65.74 -7.77
CA ALA A 613 9.31 -64.84 -8.89
C ALA A 613 10.43 -65.35 -9.82
N ILE A 614 11.47 -66.01 -9.29
CA ILE A 614 12.54 -66.58 -10.12
C ILE A 614 12.27 -68.02 -10.56
N ALA A 615 11.18 -68.65 -10.10
CA ALA A 615 10.80 -70.00 -10.51
C ALA A 615 10.50 -70.12 -12.01
N ASP A 616 10.20 -68.99 -12.66
CA ASP A 616 9.98 -68.87 -14.10
C ASP A 616 11.29 -68.86 -14.91
N ILE A 617 12.44 -68.76 -14.25
CA ILE A 617 13.75 -68.93 -14.90
C ILE A 617 13.99 -70.43 -15.08
N LYS A 618 13.52 -70.95 -16.21
CA LYS A 618 13.57 -72.36 -16.57
C LYS A 618 14.44 -72.63 -17.80
N VAL A 619 15.08 -73.79 -17.81
CA VAL A 619 15.73 -74.36 -19.00
C VAL A 619 15.19 -75.77 -19.17
N ASN A 620 14.67 -76.08 -20.37
CA ASN A 620 13.99 -77.35 -20.66
C ASN A 620 12.87 -77.70 -19.65
N ASP A 621 12.07 -76.69 -19.29
CA ASP A 621 10.97 -76.76 -18.32
C ASP A 621 11.34 -77.10 -16.87
N GLU A 622 12.64 -77.16 -16.54
CA GLU A 622 13.13 -77.26 -15.15
C GLU A 622 13.60 -75.90 -14.65
N THR A 623 13.21 -75.54 -13.42
CA THR A 623 13.69 -74.32 -12.75
C THR A 623 15.18 -74.45 -12.45
N VAL A 624 15.98 -73.56 -13.04
CA VAL A 624 17.45 -73.59 -12.92
C VAL A 624 17.98 -72.62 -11.88
N ALA A 625 17.17 -71.68 -11.39
CA ALA A 625 17.58 -70.70 -10.39
C ALA A 625 16.94 -70.98 -9.03
N THR A 626 17.75 -70.91 -7.97
CA THR A 626 17.26 -70.95 -6.59
C THR A 626 17.96 -69.86 -5.78
N ALA A 627 17.19 -69.07 -5.04
CA ALA A 627 17.71 -68.04 -4.16
C ALA A 627 17.64 -68.50 -2.71
N ASN A 628 18.63 -68.07 -1.93
CA ASN A 628 18.64 -68.19 -0.50
C ASN A 628 19.07 -66.85 0.12
N MET A 629 18.59 -66.54 1.32
CA MET A 629 19.01 -65.36 2.05
C MET A 629 19.62 -65.78 3.37
N ASP A 630 20.79 -65.21 3.66
CA ASP A 630 21.41 -65.38 4.95
C ASP A 630 20.56 -64.64 6.01
N ALA A 631 20.09 -65.38 7.02
CA ALA A 631 19.12 -64.85 7.97
C ALA A 631 19.70 -63.76 8.89
N GLU A 632 21.03 -63.72 9.06
CA GLU A 632 21.73 -62.84 9.99
C GLU A 632 22.22 -61.56 9.29
N THR A 633 22.76 -61.69 8.07
CA THR A 633 23.28 -60.56 7.29
C THR A 633 22.30 -60.00 6.26
N LYS A 634 21.18 -60.69 6.01
CA LYS A 634 20.14 -60.37 5.01
C LYS A 634 20.64 -60.30 3.56
N ASN A 635 21.82 -60.84 3.28
CA ASN A 635 22.35 -60.92 1.92
C ASN A 635 21.69 -62.06 1.13
N ILE A 636 21.26 -61.79 -0.11
CA ILE A 636 20.63 -62.76 -0.99
C ILE A 636 21.67 -63.34 -1.94
N SER A 637 21.74 -64.68 -1.98
CA SER A 637 22.58 -65.42 -2.91
C SER A 637 21.69 -66.21 -3.87
N VAL A 638 21.87 -66.00 -5.18
CA VAL A 638 21.14 -66.74 -6.21
C VAL A 638 22.09 -67.74 -6.86
N THR A 639 21.73 -69.02 -6.82
CA THR A 639 22.50 -70.10 -7.44
C THR A 639 21.77 -70.58 -8.69
N PHE A 640 22.49 -70.64 -9.80
CA PHE A 640 21.99 -71.20 -11.05
C PHE A 640 22.60 -72.59 -11.25
N LYS A 641 21.76 -73.60 -11.46
CA LYS A 641 22.19 -74.93 -11.88
C LYS A 641 22.63 -74.86 -13.35
N THR A 642 23.81 -75.39 -13.64
CA THR A 642 24.33 -75.59 -14.99
C THR A 642 23.71 -76.79 -15.68
#